data_AF-A0A2G6JAC0-F1
#
_entry.id   AF-A0A2G6JAC0-F1
#
_cell.length_a   1.000
_cell.length_b   1.000
_cell.length_c   1.000
_cell.angle_alpha   90.00
_cell.angle_beta   90.00
_cell.angle_gamma   90.00
#
_symmetry.space_group_name_H-M   'P 1'
#
loop_
_entity.id
_entity.type
_entity.pdbx_description
1 polymer ?
#
loop_
_entity_poly.entity_id
_entity_poly.type
_entity_poly.pdbx_seq_one_letter_code
_entity_poly.pdbx_strand_id
1 'polypeptide(L)'
;MFGSADLVLVLLGATLIFNVAVVLQRRGRAALGFAALLSFNLALVVAAIYVGQRGLLFALAVGGFAALVVAPAVLGFGVRWAVSRGRFARAIRLLELRQLLQPGLGLERERQMLAGLALVTQGRGEEAILVARRQLADEGTSGPLRRMILERLLALLVIERRFDEAAQLFEEEGGLALAAQAPGICVTMARAHGEAGRFADATRCMAALEQSPAALDPGLAPMVNGARLSYLAYLGLVEEVGPLLDAPGLLPGATPQRRRLWYGLALARAGRDGEARTRWRSVLAEEEHDPQAAELARWRLSSAPIVAPAPLEEVEATMAELCAGRAAAYQGVPRVAGSLPRSAPVTMALLGSILAVHGALAFFGGGAPEPLDTWLLLRYGANFPLLSLQGEPWRLAASMFLHVNLLHLATNAIGLYMLGRFTEQVFGSWRLWVIYGLSGICGALTSARVGAGLLSVGASGAIFGLLGAALVGLHGLRGQVPDGWRRQLTINLLIVIGLQVLIGLRFAVIDNAAHFGGLGGGLLVAWLLGPRRGDERSSSPLALSSGRSKLAAALSALLVVGAGVVMWSLADASARPLFVNAPTKIVRHLGLEARVPRHWYIADPRRGLALQDPLLPGQATFTIEAPQPLLADKPLWRVALELAKAQLEGQRRQPGRRDARLVEEQPRSVGEGTLRMQLRVLDRDQVRHQLIYVRKQGDVLMQMHAVLTPARLQDYLPLFDRVAASLRLVRVGSLPSGSAQGQLAR
;
A
#
# COMPACT_ATOMS: atom_id res chain seq x y z
N MET A 1 -21.23 9.20 -4.43
CA MET A 1 -21.55 7.75 -4.56
C MET A 1 -20.34 7.08 -5.15
N PHE A 2 -19.76 6.08 -4.48
CA PHE A 2 -18.60 5.33 -5.01
C PHE A 2 -18.87 4.90 -6.45
N GLY A 3 -18.00 5.30 -7.38
CA GLY A 3 -17.96 4.71 -8.72
C GLY A 3 -17.70 3.24 -8.51
N SER A 4 -18.70 2.42 -8.78
CA SER A 4 -18.71 1.05 -8.30
C SER A 4 -17.66 0.17 -9.02
N ALA A 5 -16.93 0.74 -9.99
CA ALA A 5 -15.85 0.12 -10.75
C ALA A 5 -14.55 0.04 -9.96
N ASP A 6 -14.25 1.10 -9.22
CA ASP A 6 -13.05 1.16 -8.40
C ASP A 6 -13.11 0.10 -7.28
N LEU A 7 -14.30 -0.11 -6.68
CA LEU A 7 -14.46 -1.09 -5.60
C LEU A 7 -14.27 -2.53 -6.10
N VAL A 8 -14.82 -2.88 -7.27
CA VAL A 8 -14.66 -4.24 -7.78
C VAL A 8 -13.21 -4.55 -8.15
N LEU A 9 -12.48 -3.54 -8.62
CA LEU A 9 -11.10 -3.69 -9.05
C LEU A 9 -10.13 -3.95 -7.89
N VAL A 10 -10.40 -3.31 -6.76
CA VAL A 10 -9.68 -3.51 -5.50
C VAL A 10 -10.02 -4.87 -4.88
N LEU A 11 -11.31 -5.24 -4.88
CA LEU A 11 -11.74 -6.56 -4.45
C LEU A 11 -11.07 -7.65 -5.31
N LEU A 12 -10.95 -7.43 -6.62
CA LEU A 12 -10.30 -8.36 -7.53
C LEU A 12 -8.82 -8.51 -7.20
N GLY A 13 -8.09 -7.40 -7.11
CA GLY A 13 -6.66 -7.40 -6.77
C GLY A 13 -6.39 -8.02 -5.40
N ALA A 14 -7.14 -7.63 -4.38
CA ALA A 14 -6.93 -8.08 -3.01
C ALA A 14 -7.36 -9.56 -2.80
N THR A 15 -8.50 -9.99 -3.35
CA THR A 15 -8.92 -11.40 -3.32
C THR A 15 -7.92 -12.26 -4.07
N LEU A 16 -7.41 -11.81 -5.21
CA LEU A 16 -6.44 -12.56 -6.01
C LEU A 16 -5.08 -12.70 -5.32
N ILE A 17 -4.57 -11.63 -4.70
CA ILE A 17 -3.34 -11.67 -3.88
C ILE A 17 -3.48 -12.65 -2.72
N PHE A 18 -4.63 -12.65 -2.03
CA PHE A 18 -4.88 -13.55 -0.91
C PHE A 18 -5.03 -15.01 -1.38
N ASN A 19 -5.62 -15.23 -2.56
CA ASN A 19 -5.77 -16.57 -3.16
C ASN A 19 -4.40 -17.16 -3.48
N VAL A 20 -3.57 -16.35 -4.14
CA VAL A 20 -2.18 -16.69 -4.45
C VAL A 20 -1.39 -16.96 -3.17
N ALA A 21 -1.54 -16.14 -2.11
CA ALA A 21 -0.86 -16.38 -0.83
C ALA A 21 -1.27 -17.71 -0.16
N VAL A 22 -2.54 -18.10 -0.23
CA VAL A 22 -3.04 -19.37 0.31
C VAL A 22 -2.50 -20.56 -0.47
N VAL A 23 -2.55 -20.48 -1.80
CA VAL A 23 -2.03 -21.54 -2.70
C VAL A 23 -0.51 -21.69 -2.54
N LEU A 24 0.22 -20.58 -2.42
CA LEU A 24 1.68 -20.57 -2.33
C LEU A 24 2.23 -20.92 -0.94
N GLN A 25 1.45 -20.78 0.14
CA GLN A 25 1.83 -21.27 1.48
C GLN A 25 1.84 -22.81 1.60
N ARG A 26 1.63 -23.56 0.50
CA ARG A 26 1.73 -25.03 0.44
C ARG A 26 1.02 -25.77 1.58
N ARG A 27 -0.17 -25.31 2.02
CA ARG A 27 -0.92 -25.93 3.13
C ARG A 27 -1.57 -27.30 2.81
N GLY A 28 -1.18 -27.94 1.71
CA GLY A 28 -1.71 -29.25 1.29
C GLY A 28 -3.20 -29.26 0.96
N ARG A 29 -3.77 -30.45 0.75
CA ARG A 29 -5.21 -30.66 0.43
C ARG A 29 -6.17 -30.05 1.45
N ALA A 30 -5.71 -29.76 2.67
CA ALA A 30 -6.51 -29.17 3.73
C ALA A 30 -7.00 -27.75 3.38
N ALA A 31 -6.23 -26.95 2.64
CA ALA A 31 -6.60 -25.57 2.30
C ALA A 31 -7.56 -25.45 1.10
N LEU A 32 -7.97 -26.56 0.46
CA LEU A 32 -8.81 -26.56 -0.74
C LEU A 32 -10.17 -25.89 -0.52
N GLY A 33 -10.77 -26.07 0.66
CA GLY A 33 -12.07 -25.45 0.99
C GLY A 33 -11.98 -23.92 1.05
N PHE A 34 -10.97 -23.38 1.72
CA PHE A 34 -10.76 -21.93 1.75
C PHE A 34 -10.33 -21.37 0.39
N ALA A 35 -9.47 -22.06 -0.34
CA ALA A 35 -9.08 -21.66 -1.71
C ALA A 35 -10.28 -21.66 -2.66
N ALA A 36 -11.20 -22.61 -2.54
CA ALA A 36 -12.44 -22.65 -3.30
C ALA A 36 -13.37 -21.48 -2.95
N LEU A 37 -13.56 -21.17 -1.66
CA LEU A 37 -14.32 -19.99 -1.21
C LEU A 37 -13.73 -18.68 -1.74
N LEU A 38 -12.41 -18.56 -1.72
CA LEU A 38 -11.73 -17.37 -2.20
C LEU A 38 -11.79 -17.24 -3.72
N SER A 39 -11.71 -18.36 -4.44
CA SER A 39 -11.88 -18.43 -5.90
C SER A 39 -13.31 -18.15 -6.32
N PHE A 40 -14.29 -18.61 -5.54
CA PHE A 40 -15.69 -18.28 -5.72
C PHE A 40 -15.96 -16.80 -5.47
N ASN A 41 -15.42 -16.21 -4.40
CA ASN A 41 -15.52 -14.77 -4.17
C ASN A 41 -14.85 -13.97 -5.29
N LEU A 42 -13.69 -14.42 -5.79
CA LEU A 42 -13.04 -13.83 -6.95
C LEU A 42 -13.92 -13.89 -8.20
N ALA A 43 -14.57 -15.02 -8.46
CA ALA A 43 -15.51 -15.16 -9.57
C ALA A 43 -16.73 -14.25 -9.40
N LEU A 44 -17.25 -14.10 -8.19
CA LEU A 44 -18.33 -13.16 -7.84
C LEU A 44 -17.91 -11.71 -8.08
N VAL A 45 -16.69 -11.35 -7.71
CA VAL A 45 -16.09 -10.05 -7.99
C VAL A 45 -16.03 -9.84 -9.50
N VAL A 46 -15.47 -10.78 -10.27
CA VAL A 46 -15.42 -10.70 -11.75
C VAL A 46 -16.82 -10.61 -12.37
N ALA A 47 -17.78 -11.39 -11.90
CA ALA A 47 -19.17 -11.34 -12.38
C ALA A 47 -19.83 -9.99 -12.06
N ALA A 48 -19.56 -9.40 -10.89
CA ALA A 48 -20.02 -8.07 -10.52
C ALA A 48 -19.40 -6.96 -11.40
N ILE A 49 -18.19 -7.17 -11.95
CA ILE A 49 -17.62 -6.28 -13.00
C ILE A 49 -18.48 -6.36 -14.25
N TYR A 50 -18.81 -7.57 -14.69
CA TYR A 50 -19.40 -7.83 -16.00
C TYR A 50 -20.88 -7.43 -16.09
N VAL A 51 -21.66 -7.66 -15.03
CA VAL A 51 -23.11 -7.39 -15.00
C VAL A 51 -23.43 -5.92 -14.71
N GLY A 52 -22.41 -5.11 -14.37
CA GLY A 52 -22.59 -3.74 -13.93
C GLY A 52 -22.81 -3.65 -12.42
N GLN A 53 -22.20 -2.66 -11.78
CA GLN A 53 -21.95 -2.69 -10.34
C GLN A 53 -23.12 -2.10 -9.53
N ARG A 54 -24.35 -2.49 -9.87
CA ARG A 54 -25.56 -2.16 -9.13
C ARG A 54 -26.31 -3.47 -8.88
N GLY A 55 -26.55 -3.80 -7.61
CA GLY A 55 -27.36 -4.95 -7.22
C GLY A 55 -26.66 -5.95 -6.31
N LEU A 56 -27.37 -7.06 -6.05
CA LEU A 56 -27.02 -8.08 -5.07
C LEU A 56 -25.63 -8.70 -5.29
N LEU A 57 -25.23 -8.94 -6.55
CA LEU A 57 -23.93 -9.53 -6.89
C LEU A 57 -22.74 -8.70 -6.39
N PHE A 58 -22.82 -7.37 -6.49
CA PHE A 58 -21.79 -6.47 -5.99
C PHE A 58 -21.73 -6.46 -4.45
N ALA A 59 -22.89 -6.44 -3.79
CA ALA A 59 -22.96 -6.53 -2.32
C ALA A 59 -22.38 -7.87 -1.80
N LEU A 60 -22.66 -8.97 -2.49
CA LEU A 60 -22.11 -10.30 -2.17
C LEU A 60 -20.59 -10.35 -2.40
N ALA A 61 -20.08 -9.73 -3.46
CA ALA A 61 -18.65 -9.63 -3.73
C ALA A 61 -17.90 -8.86 -2.62
N VAL A 62 -18.39 -7.67 -2.25
CA VAL A 62 -17.84 -6.84 -1.15
C VAL A 62 -17.93 -7.56 0.18
N GLY A 63 -19.11 -8.10 0.51
CA GLY A 63 -19.36 -8.82 1.76
C GLY A 63 -18.47 -10.05 1.90
N GLY A 64 -18.30 -10.82 0.82
CA GLY A 64 -17.42 -11.98 0.80
C GLY A 64 -15.95 -11.61 1.00
N PHE A 65 -15.47 -10.48 0.46
CA PHE A 65 -14.11 -10.02 0.73
C PHE A 65 -13.92 -9.60 2.19
N ALA A 66 -14.85 -8.82 2.75
CA ALA A 66 -14.80 -8.45 4.15
C ALA A 66 -14.79 -9.68 5.07
N ALA A 67 -15.59 -10.70 4.74
CA ALA A 67 -15.71 -11.94 5.50
C ALA A 67 -14.50 -12.88 5.35
N LEU A 68 -13.91 -13.01 4.15
CA LEU A 68 -12.86 -14.00 3.87
C LEU A 68 -11.44 -13.45 4.03
N VAL A 69 -11.27 -12.12 3.94
CA VAL A 69 -9.94 -11.48 3.96
C VAL A 69 -9.76 -10.59 5.18
N VAL A 70 -10.68 -9.65 5.42
CA VAL A 70 -10.53 -8.65 6.48
C VAL A 70 -10.82 -9.24 7.87
N ALA A 71 -12.00 -9.85 8.04
CA ALA A 71 -12.45 -10.39 9.32
C ALA A 71 -11.48 -11.45 9.89
N PRO A 72 -10.95 -12.42 9.12
CA PRO A 72 -10.03 -13.41 9.66
C PRO A 72 -8.68 -12.84 10.09
N ALA A 73 -8.22 -11.77 9.44
CA ALA A 73 -6.99 -11.08 9.84
C ALA A 73 -7.18 -10.38 11.20
N VAL A 74 -8.32 -9.71 11.39
CA VAL A 74 -8.70 -9.08 12.67
C VAL A 74 -8.86 -10.14 13.77
N LEU A 75 -9.57 -11.23 13.49
CA LEU A 75 -9.75 -12.33 14.44
C LEU A 75 -8.42 -12.99 14.81
N GLY A 76 -7.53 -13.22 13.84
CA GLY A 76 -6.19 -13.76 14.09
C GLY A 76 -5.35 -12.85 14.99
N PHE A 77 -5.47 -11.52 14.85
CA PHE A 77 -4.87 -10.57 15.79
C PHE A 77 -5.48 -10.70 17.19
N GLY A 78 -6.81 -10.78 17.28
CA GLY A 78 -7.53 -10.99 18.54
C GLY A 78 -7.14 -12.28 19.26
N VAL A 79 -6.97 -13.39 18.54
CA VAL A 79 -6.49 -14.67 19.08
C VAL A 79 -5.11 -14.49 19.70
N ARG A 80 -4.13 -13.96 18.96
CA ARG A 80 -2.76 -13.74 19.47
C ARG A 80 -2.75 -12.83 20.70
N TRP A 81 -3.54 -11.76 20.67
CA TRP A 81 -3.68 -10.85 21.81
C TRP A 81 -4.27 -11.55 23.03
N ALA A 82 -5.34 -12.35 22.86
CA ALA A 82 -5.96 -13.09 23.95
C ALA A 82 -5.00 -14.14 24.56
N VAL A 83 -4.27 -14.88 23.72
CA VAL A 83 -3.23 -15.84 24.15
C VAL A 83 -2.13 -15.13 24.92
N SER A 84 -1.65 -13.97 24.44
CA SER A 84 -0.60 -13.20 25.14
C SER A 84 -1.00 -12.70 26.52
N ARG A 85 -2.31 -12.65 26.81
CA ARG A 85 -2.88 -12.25 28.10
C ARG A 85 -3.36 -13.45 28.94
N GLY A 86 -3.06 -14.68 28.53
CA GLY A 86 -3.52 -15.91 29.20
C GLY A 86 -5.04 -16.14 29.10
N ARG A 87 -5.76 -15.43 28.22
CA ARG A 87 -7.23 -15.52 28.09
C ARG A 87 -7.64 -16.60 27.09
N PHE A 88 -7.29 -17.86 27.36
CA PHE A 88 -7.46 -18.98 26.44
C PHE A 88 -8.92 -19.22 26.00
N ALA A 89 -9.90 -19.11 26.90
CA ALA A 89 -11.32 -19.23 26.54
C ALA A 89 -11.79 -18.19 25.51
N ARG A 90 -11.26 -16.95 25.59
CA ARG A 90 -11.54 -15.92 24.58
C ARG A 90 -10.79 -16.22 23.27
N ALA A 91 -9.56 -16.72 23.35
CA ALA A 91 -8.79 -17.12 22.17
C ALA A 91 -9.49 -18.24 21.38
N ILE A 92 -10.02 -19.26 22.09
CA ILE A 92 -10.77 -20.37 21.47
C ILE A 92 -12.02 -19.86 20.75
N ARG A 93 -12.84 -19.01 21.40
CA ARG A 93 -14.05 -18.44 20.74
C ARG A 93 -13.74 -17.62 19.49
N LEU A 94 -12.67 -16.80 19.53
CA LEU A 94 -12.25 -16.02 18.37
C LEU A 94 -11.70 -16.92 17.25
N LEU A 95 -11.04 -18.01 17.62
CA LEU A 95 -10.53 -19.00 16.67
C LEU A 95 -11.65 -19.81 16.03
N GLU A 96 -12.70 -20.18 16.78
CA GLU A 96 -13.91 -20.82 16.24
C GLU A 96 -14.61 -19.93 15.23
N LEU A 97 -14.78 -18.63 15.54
CA LEU A 97 -15.33 -17.67 14.59
C LEU A 97 -14.46 -17.55 13.34
N ARG A 98 -13.14 -17.60 13.50
CA ARG A 98 -12.19 -17.56 12.37
C ARG A 98 -12.24 -18.85 11.54
N GLN A 99 -12.44 -20.01 12.16
CA GLN A 99 -12.57 -21.30 11.47
C GLN A 99 -13.79 -21.30 10.53
N LEU A 100 -14.91 -20.72 10.94
CA LEU A 100 -16.09 -20.56 10.09
C LEU A 100 -15.78 -19.79 8.80
N LEU A 101 -14.91 -18.79 8.87
CA LEU A 101 -14.52 -17.95 7.74
C LEU A 101 -13.35 -18.51 6.92
N GLN A 102 -12.53 -19.39 7.52
CA GLN A 102 -11.33 -19.97 6.89
C GLN A 102 -11.24 -21.49 7.08
N PRO A 103 -12.16 -22.27 6.50
CA PRO A 103 -12.18 -23.71 6.67
C PRO A 103 -10.92 -24.38 6.08
N GLY A 104 -10.34 -25.33 6.82
CA GLY A 104 -9.26 -26.18 6.30
C GLY A 104 -7.84 -25.62 6.40
N LEU A 105 -7.63 -24.44 6.98
CA LEU A 105 -6.29 -23.87 7.19
C LEU A 105 -5.48 -24.49 8.35
N GLY A 106 -5.90 -25.65 8.88
CA GLY A 106 -5.25 -26.28 10.05
C GLY A 106 -5.56 -25.58 11.38
N LEU A 107 -6.56 -24.71 11.42
CA LEU A 107 -6.98 -23.97 12.61
C LEU A 107 -7.58 -24.87 13.70
N GLU A 108 -8.01 -26.08 13.36
CA GLU A 108 -8.47 -27.06 14.34
C GLU A 108 -7.35 -27.55 15.24
N ARG A 109 -6.12 -27.66 14.69
CA ARG A 109 -4.92 -27.99 15.47
C ARG A 109 -4.65 -26.93 16.52
N GLU A 110 -4.72 -25.66 16.10
CA GLU A 110 -4.52 -24.50 16.97
C GLU A 110 -5.58 -24.45 18.08
N ARG A 111 -6.85 -24.79 17.77
CA ARG A 111 -7.95 -24.83 18.75
C ARG A 111 -7.74 -25.92 19.80
N GLN A 112 -7.40 -27.12 19.35
CA GLN A 112 -7.15 -28.26 20.23
C GLN A 112 -5.95 -28.04 21.15
N MET A 113 -4.89 -27.39 20.64
CA MET A 113 -3.74 -26.98 21.46
C MET A 113 -4.13 -25.95 22.52
N LEU A 114 -4.90 -24.91 22.14
CA LEU A 114 -5.38 -23.90 23.07
C LEU A 114 -6.33 -24.46 24.13
N ALA A 115 -7.15 -25.46 23.78
CA ALA A 115 -8.04 -26.14 24.73
C ALA A 115 -7.24 -26.93 25.78
N GLY A 116 -6.21 -27.67 25.36
CA GLY A 116 -5.29 -28.35 26.29
C GLY A 116 -4.58 -27.37 27.21
N LEU A 117 -4.04 -26.28 26.66
CA LEU A 117 -3.40 -25.21 27.45
C LEU A 117 -4.37 -24.55 28.43
N ALA A 118 -5.63 -24.35 28.05
CA ALA A 118 -6.64 -23.78 28.94
C ALA A 118 -6.87 -24.65 30.18
N LEU A 119 -6.97 -25.98 29.99
CA LEU A 119 -7.12 -26.94 31.09
C LEU A 119 -5.90 -26.94 32.02
N VAL A 120 -4.69 -26.95 31.44
CA VAL A 120 -3.43 -26.85 32.20
C VAL A 120 -3.42 -25.59 33.07
N THR A 121 -3.75 -24.42 32.50
CA THR A 121 -3.76 -23.16 33.27
C THR A 121 -4.83 -23.09 34.36
N GLN A 122 -5.80 -24.00 34.36
CA GLN A 122 -6.82 -24.15 35.40
C GLN A 122 -6.43 -25.19 36.46
N GLY A 123 -5.22 -25.75 36.40
CA GLY A 123 -4.79 -26.85 37.28
C GLY A 123 -5.38 -28.21 36.92
N ARG A 124 -5.96 -28.35 35.72
CA ARG A 124 -6.61 -29.58 35.22
C ARG A 124 -5.74 -30.28 34.17
N GLY A 125 -4.43 -30.31 34.37
CA GLY A 125 -3.45 -30.89 33.45
C GLY A 125 -3.67 -32.38 33.16
N GLU A 126 -3.99 -33.17 34.18
CA GLU A 126 -4.32 -34.60 34.05
C GLU A 126 -5.48 -34.85 33.07
N GLU A 127 -6.51 -34.01 33.13
CA GLU A 127 -7.64 -34.13 32.21
C GLU A 127 -7.25 -33.81 30.77
N ALA A 128 -6.40 -32.81 30.56
CA ALA A 128 -5.88 -32.48 29.23
C ALA A 128 -5.08 -33.65 28.64
N ILE A 129 -4.24 -34.28 29.46
CA ILE A 129 -3.44 -35.46 29.09
C ILE A 129 -4.37 -36.65 28.80
N LEU A 130 -5.36 -36.92 29.64
CA LEU A 130 -6.30 -38.02 29.47
C LEU A 130 -7.10 -37.89 28.16
N VAL A 131 -7.61 -36.69 27.85
CA VAL A 131 -8.31 -36.44 26.59
C VAL A 131 -7.39 -36.68 25.39
N ALA A 132 -6.15 -36.20 25.45
CA ALA A 132 -5.18 -36.41 24.38
C ALA A 132 -4.79 -37.88 24.21
N ARG A 133 -4.66 -38.64 25.31
CA ARG A 133 -4.40 -40.09 25.28
C ARG A 133 -5.54 -40.88 24.65
N ARG A 134 -6.80 -40.58 25.02
CA ARG A 134 -7.98 -41.22 24.40
C ARG A 134 -8.02 -40.97 22.89
N GLN A 135 -7.83 -39.72 22.48
CA GLN A 135 -7.76 -39.37 21.06
C GLN A 135 -6.62 -40.09 20.32
N LEU A 136 -5.48 -40.32 20.99
CA LEU A 136 -4.39 -41.09 20.39
C LEU A 136 -4.74 -42.57 20.25
N ALA A 137 -5.45 -43.14 21.22
CA ALA A 137 -5.89 -44.54 21.19
C ALA A 137 -6.97 -44.81 20.15
N ASP A 138 -7.87 -43.84 19.91
CA ASP A 138 -8.95 -43.95 18.92
C ASP A 138 -8.46 -43.83 17.47
N GLU A 139 -7.25 -43.31 17.25
CA GLU A 139 -6.64 -43.17 15.92
C GLU A 139 -5.81 -44.41 15.55
N GLY A 140 -5.79 -44.75 14.25
CA GLY A 140 -4.98 -45.86 13.73
C GLY A 140 -3.47 -45.71 14.00
N THR A 141 -2.68 -46.72 13.68
CA THR A 141 -1.25 -46.81 14.04
C THR A 141 -0.33 -45.83 13.30
N SER A 142 -0.79 -45.19 12.24
CA SER A 142 0.01 -44.23 11.49
C SER A 142 -0.87 -43.16 10.83
N GLY A 143 -0.31 -41.96 10.65
CA GLY A 143 -0.99 -40.89 9.92
C GLY A 143 -0.69 -39.48 10.43
N PRO A 144 -1.04 -38.45 9.64
CA PRO A 144 -0.80 -37.05 10.00
C PRO A 144 -1.64 -36.56 11.20
N LEU A 145 -2.81 -37.16 11.45
CA LEU A 145 -3.67 -36.82 12.59
C LEU A 145 -3.13 -37.42 13.89
N ARG A 146 -2.78 -38.71 13.90
CA ARG A 146 -2.08 -39.37 15.02
C ARG A 146 -0.84 -38.59 15.45
N ARG A 147 0.04 -38.24 14.51
CA ARG A 147 1.27 -37.47 14.80
C ARG A 147 1.00 -36.14 15.48
N MET A 148 -0.04 -35.43 15.06
CA MET A 148 -0.44 -34.17 15.67
C MET A 148 -0.95 -34.35 17.10
N ILE A 149 -1.75 -35.39 17.34
CA ILE A 149 -2.26 -35.72 18.68
C ILE A 149 -1.10 -36.09 19.60
N LEU A 150 -0.15 -36.89 19.10
CA LEU A 150 1.04 -37.29 19.81
C LEU A 150 1.95 -36.09 20.14
N GLU A 151 2.23 -35.22 19.17
CA GLU A 151 3.02 -33.99 19.40
C GLU A 151 2.39 -33.12 20.50
N ARG A 152 1.06 -32.97 20.49
CA ARG A 152 0.33 -32.24 21.54
C ARG A 152 0.41 -32.96 22.89
N LEU A 153 0.25 -34.28 22.92
CA LEU A 153 0.33 -35.07 24.15
C LEU A 153 1.72 -34.96 24.78
N LEU A 154 2.78 -35.09 23.98
CA LEU A 154 4.16 -34.88 24.41
C LEU A 154 4.35 -33.46 24.96
N ALA A 155 3.84 -32.44 24.28
CA ALA A 155 3.92 -31.07 24.76
C ALA A 155 3.19 -30.86 26.10
N LEU A 156 2.00 -31.47 26.29
CA LEU A 156 1.26 -31.42 27.55
C LEU A 156 2.03 -32.13 28.68
N LEU A 157 2.60 -33.31 28.43
CA LEU A 157 3.43 -34.01 29.40
C LEU A 157 4.65 -33.17 29.81
N VAL A 158 5.31 -32.51 28.87
CA VAL A 158 6.44 -31.61 29.14
C VAL A 158 6.01 -30.37 29.94
N ILE A 159 4.83 -29.81 29.66
CA ILE A 159 4.30 -28.64 30.41
C ILE A 159 3.96 -29.03 31.84
N GLU A 160 3.34 -30.20 32.05
CA GLU A 160 3.03 -30.79 33.36
C GLU A 160 4.26 -31.43 34.03
N ARG A 161 5.46 -31.27 33.44
CA ARG A 161 6.75 -31.69 34.00
C ARG A 161 6.89 -33.22 34.14
N ARG A 162 6.13 -33.99 33.37
CA ARG A 162 6.16 -35.46 33.29
C ARG A 162 7.16 -35.92 32.22
N PHE A 163 8.42 -35.54 32.39
CA PHE A 163 9.46 -35.69 31.36
C PHE A 163 9.80 -37.16 31.04
N ASP A 164 9.79 -38.04 32.04
CA ASP A 164 10.07 -39.46 31.87
C ASP A 164 8.98 -40.18 31.10
N GLU A 165 7.72 -39.84 31.40
CA GLU A 165 6.58 -40.38 30.68
C GLU A 165 6.52 -39.86 29.24
N ALA A 166 6.91 -38.61 28.99
CA ALA A 166 7.07 -38.10 27.63
C ALA A 166 8.14 -38.87 26.85
N ALA A 167 9.28 -39.16 27.48
CA ALA A 167 10.35 -39.95 26.86
C ALA A 167 9.92 -41.40 26.58
N GLN A 168 9.25 -42.05 27.52
CA GLN A 168 8.74 -43.40 27.33
C GLN A 168 7.72 -43.46 26.17
N LEU A 169 6.73 -42.57 26.17
CA LEU A 169 5.73 -42.50 25.10
C LEU A 169 6.36 -42.21 23.73
N PHE A 170 7.38 -41.35 23.70
CA PHE A 170 8.09 -41.04 22.47
C PHE A 170 8.77 -42.27 21.87
N GLU A 171 9.44 -43.08 22.69
CA GLU A 171 10.04 -44.34 22.23
C GLU A 171 8.99 -45.37 21.80
N GLU A 172 7.89 -45.50 22.56
CA GLU A 172 6.78 -46.41 22.23
C GLU A 172 6.14 -46.12 20.86
N GLU A 173 6.06 -44.84 20.46
CA GLU A 173 5.45 -44.39 19.21
C GLU A 173 6.44 -44.26 18.02
N GLY A 174 7.65 -44.81 18.17
CA GLY A 174 8.65 -44.91 17.08
C GLY A 174 9.81 -43.93 17.16
N GLY A 175 9.94 -43.19 18.26
CA GLY A 175 11.14 -42.43 18.63
C GLY A 175 11.69 -41.52 17.53
N LEU A 176 13.01 -41.59 17.31
CA LEU A 176 13.73 -40.74 16.35
C LEU A 176 13.24 -40.88 14.90
N ALA A 177 12.80 -42.07 14.50
CA ALA A 177 12.28 -42.30 13.15
C ALA A 177 11.00 -41.50 12.88
N LEU A 178 10.18 -41.30 13.92
CA LEU A 178 9.02 -40.43 13.88
C LEU A 178 9.42 -38.94 13.93
N ALA A 179 10.37 -38.61 14.82
CA ALA A 179 10.82 -37.25 15.06
C ALA A 179 11.39 -36.59 13.79
N ALA A 180 12.13 -37.34 12.97
CA ALA A 180 12.67 -36.88 11.69
C ALA A 180 11.58 -36.36 10.72
N GLN A 181 10.32 -36.77 10.89
CA GLN A 181 9.19 -36.36 10.07
C GLN A 181 8.38 -35.21 10.70
N ALA A 182 8.65 -34.85 11.95
CA ALA A 182 7.87 -33.91 12.74
C ALA A 182 8.79 -33.02 13.62
N PRO A 183 9.25 -31.87 13.09
CA PRO A 183 10.21 -31.00 13.77
C PRO A 183 9.80 -30.55 15.18
N GLY A 184 8.50 -30.34 15.42
CA GLY A 184 7.99 -29.94 16.73
C GLY A 184 8.08 -31.04 17.79
N ILE A 185 8.07 -32.32 17.39
CA ILE A 185 8.37 -33.45 18.29
C ILE A 185 9.85 -33.38 18.70
N CYS A 186 10.78 -33.17 17.75
CA CYS A 186 12.21 -33.02 18.10
C CYS A 186 12.44 -31.89 19.11
N VAL A 187 11.81 -30.73 18.90
CA VAL A 187 11.92 -29.57 19.81
C VAL A 187 11.39 -29.91 21.20
N THR A 188 10.23 -30.55 21.27
CA THR A 188 9.59 -30.94 22.53
C THR A 188 10.41 -31.98 23.27
N MET A 189 10.93 -32.98 22.56
CA MET A 189 11.70 -34.07 23.14
C MET A 189 13.12 -33.66 23.52
N ALA A 190 13.80 -32.83 22.72
CA ALA A 190 15.09 -32.26 23.12
C ALA A 190 14.98 -31.52 24.47
N ARG A 191 13.86 -30.81 24.68
CA ARG A 191 13.55 -30.20 25.98
C ARG A 191 13.28 -31.24 27.06
N ALA A 192 12.43 -32.24 26.81
CA ALA A 192 12.09 -33.28 27.78
C ALA A 192 13.33 -34.05 28.26
N HIS A 193 14.18 -34.49 27.34
CA HIS A 193 15.43 -35.18 27.64
C HIS A 193 16.43 -34.26 28.39
N GLY A 194 16.52 -32.98 28.02
CA GLY A 194 17.35 -32.00 28.74
C GLY A 194 16.91 -31.74 30.19
N GLU A 195 15.60 -31.69 30.44
CA GLU A 195 15.05 -31.60 31.80
C GLU A 195 15.33 -32.86 32.62
N ALA A 196 15.22 -34.03 32.00
CA ALA A 196 15.50 -35.32 32.64
C ALA A 196 17.01 -35.63 32.77
N GLY A 197 17.90 -34.79 32.23
CA GLY A 197 19.35 -35.00 32.25
C GLY A 197 19.85 -36.09 31.29
N ARG A 198 19.04 -36.51 30.31
CA ARG A 198 19.39 -37.48 29.26
C ARG A 198 20.01 -36.77 28.04
N PHE A 199 21.22 -36.24 28.19
CA PHE A 199 21.83 -35.36 27.17
C PHE A 199 22.12 -36.05 25.85
N ALA A 200 22.56 -37.31 25.86
CA ALA A 200 22.73 -38.09 24.63
C ALA A 200 21.44 -38.17 23.80
N ASP A 201 20.28 -38.35 24.43
CA ASP A 201 18.99 -38.38 23.75
C ASP A 201 18.58 -37.00 23.21
N ALA A 202 18.81 -35.95 24.01
CA ALA A 202 18.58 -34.59 23.56
C ALA A 202 19.43 -34.25 22.31
N THR A 203 20.69 -34.72 22.31
CA THR A 203 21.62 -34.58 21.18
C THR A 203 21.11 -35.33 19.95
N ARG A 204 20.56 -36.55 20.11
CA ARG A 204 19.95 -37.30 19.00
C ARG A 204 18.73 -36.57 18.42
N CYS A 205 17.86 -36.01 19.27
CA CYS A 205 16.72 -35.20 18.81
C CYS A 205 17.17 -33.94 18.07
N MET A 206 18.20 -33.25 18.57
CA MET A 206 18.77 -32.08 17.91
C MET A 206 19.42 -32.43 16.58
N ALA A 207 20.15 -33.54 16.50
CA ALA A 207 20.71 -34.03 15.24
C ALA A 207 19.63 -34.28 14.18
N ALA A 208 18.54 -34.95 14.55
CA ALA A 208 17.40 -35.18 13.67
C ALA A 208 16.75 -33.87 13.22
N LEU A 209 16.61 -32.89 14.12
CA LEU A 209 16.07 -31.58 13.78
C LEU A 209 16.99 -30.82 12.81
N GLU A 210 18.31 -30.80 13.07
CA GLU A 210 19.30 -30.08 12.26
C GLU A 210 19.51 -30.67 10.86
N GLN A 211 19.27 -31.97 10.71
CA GLN A 211 19.29 -32.67 9.41
C GLN A 211 17.97 -32.51 8.64
N SER A 212 16.89 -32.13 9.32
CA SER A 212 15.58 -31.94 8.67
C SER A 212 15.54 -30.66 7.81
N PRO A 213 14.66 -30.59 6.78
CA PRO A 213 14.44 -29.37 6.02
C PRO A 213 14.02 -28.17 6.89
N ALA A 214 13.45 -28.41 8.07
CA ALA A 214 13.00 -27.37 8.99
C ALA A 214 14.16 -26.53 9.55
N ALA A 215 15.38 -27.10 9.66
CA ALA A 215 16.56 -26.40 10.16
C ALA A 215 16.95 -25.18 9.29
N LEU A 216 16.57 -25.22 8.01
CA LEU A 216 16.86 -24.19 7.00
C LEU A 216 15.62 -23.37 6.62
N ASP A 217 14.44 -23.68 7.17
CA ASP A 217 13.18 -23.01 6.86
C ASP A 217 13.04 -21.71 7.69
N PRO A 218 13.02 -20.51 7.06
CA PRO A 218 12.84 -19.25 7.76
C PRO A 218 11.50 -19.14 8.51
N GLY A 219 10.47 -19.83 8.03
CA GLY A 219 9.15 -19.86 8.67
C GLY A 219 9.17 -20.60 10.00
N LEU A 220 10.07 -21.57 10.16
CA LEU A 220 10.24 -22.38 11.37
C LEU A 220 11.44 -21.94 12.22
N ALA A 221 12.26 -21.02 11.73
CA ALA A 221 13.47 -20.58 12.42
C ALA A 221 13.28 -20.10 13.87
N PRO A 222 12.22 -19.36 14.25
CA PRO A 222 11.97 -19.04 15.67
C PRO A 222 11.85 -20.27 16.58
N MET A 223 11.21 -21.33 16.09
CA MET A 223 11.04 -22.58 16.82
C MET A 223 12.36 -23.35 16.89
N VAL A 224 13.07 -23.48 15.77
CA VAL A 224 14.35 -24.18 15.70
C VAL A 224 15.42 -23.47 16.54
N ASN A 225 15.50 -22.14 16.46
CA ASN A 225 16.44 -21.37 17.28
C ASN A 225 16.08 -21.43 18.77
N GLY A 226 14.79 -21.52 19.10
CA GLY A 226 14.33 -21.86 20.46
C GLY A 226 14.89 -23.19 20.95
N ALA A 227 14.81 -24.24 20.12
CA ALA A 227 15.40 -25.53 20.42
C ALA A 227 16.92 -25.47 20.60
N ARG A 228 17.65 -24.86 19.65
CA ARG A 228 19.11 -24.66 19.72
C ARG A 228 19.51 -23.99 21.03
N LEU A 229 18.86 -22.88 21.38
CA LEU A 229 19.15 -22.18 22.63
C LEU A 229 18.87 -23.06 23.85
N SER A 230 17.70 -23.71 23.89
CA SER A 230 17.33 -24.57 25.02
C SER A 230 18.33 -25.71 25.20
N TYR A 231 18.77 -26.34 24.11
CA TYR A 231 19.76 -27.40 24.11
C TYR A 231 21.12 -26.91 24.65
N LEU A 232 21.64 -25.79 24.15
CA LEU A 232 22.88 -25.18 24.65
C LEU A 232 22.78 -24.84 26.16
N ALA A 233 21.61 -24.37 26.61
CA ALA A 233 21.37 -24.10 28.03
C ALA A 233 21.34 -25.38 28.88
N TYR A 234 20.78 -26.48 28.37
CA TYR A 234 20.81 -27.77 29.08
C TYR A 234 22.22 -28.34 29.20
N LEU A 235 23.09 -28.09 28.23
CA LEU A 235 24.50 -28.48 28.27
C LEU A 235 25.37 -27.57 29.16
N GLY A 236 24.82 -26.48 29.71
CA GLY A 236 25.56 -25.55 30.56
C GLY A 236 26.55 -24.64 29.82
N LEU A 237 26.37 -24.44 28.50
CA LEU A 237 27.27 -23.62 27.68
C LEU A 237 26.95 -22.12 27.81
N VAL A 238 27.29 -21.54 28.97
CA VAL A 238 26.94 -20.17 29.36
C VAL A 238 27.45 -19.12 28.36
N GLU A 239 28.69 -19.29 27.87
CA GLU A 239 29.33 -18.36 26.93
C GLU A 239 28.66 -18.33 25.55
N GLU A 240 28.05 -19.45 25.14
CA GLU A 240 27.27 -19.52 23.89
C GLU A 240 25.85 -18.98 24.07
N VAL A 241 25.22 -19.30 25.21
CA VAL A 241 23.82 -18.93 25.50
C VAL A 241 23.64 -17.42 25.69
N GLY A 242 24.58 -16.74 26.32
CA GLY A 242 24.51 -15.30 26.60
C GLY A 242 24.32 -14.44 25.35
N PRO A 243 25.27 -14.46 24.39
CA PRO A 243 25.17 -13.70 23.15
C PRO A 243 23.90 -14.04 22.35
N LEU A 244 23.49 -15.31 22.32
CA LEU A 244 22.28 -15.75 21.62
C LEU A 244 21.00 -15.21 22.26
N LEU A 245 20.95 -15.08 23.59
CA LEU A 245 19.80 -14.49 24.28
C LEU A 245 19.65 -12.99 24.01
N ASP A 246 20.76 -12.28 23.87
CA ASP A 246 20.76 -10.85 23.58
C ASP A 246 20.52 -10.56 22.10
N ALA A 247 20.75 -11.56 21.23
CA ALA A 247 20.59 -11.46 19.79
C ALA A 247 19.18 -11.01 19.37
N PRO A 248 19.06 -9.87 18.67
CA PRO A 248 17.77 -9.34 18.27
C PRO A 248 17.12 -10.20 17.18
N GLY A 249 15.99 -10.84 17.51
CA GLY A 249 15.19 -11.60 16.54
C GLY A 249 15.45 -13.10 16.50
N LEU A 250 16.44 -13.61 17.24
CA LEU A 250 16.63 -15.05 17.41
C LEU A 250 15.41 -15.70 18.08
N LEU A 251 14.89 -15.03 19.12
CA LEU A 251 13.67 -15.41 19.84
C LEU A 251 12.64 -14.27 19.80
N PRO A 252 11.85 -14.16 18.72
CA PRO A 252 10.82 -13.14 18.62
C PRO A 252 9.76 -13.35 19.71
N GLY A 253 9.58 -12.34 20.56
CA GLY A 253 8.59 -12.39 21.65
C GLY A 253 9.10 -12.96 22.99
N ALA A 254 10.38 -13.35 23.09
CA ALA A 254 10.97 -13.68 24.39
C ALA A 254 11.13 -12.42 25.25
N THR A 255 10.38 -12.37 26.35
CA THR A 255 10.44 -11.30 27.36
C THR A 255 11.80 -11.28 28.06
N PRO A 256 12.24 -10.14 28.63
CA PRO A 256 13.45 -10.08 29.46
C PRO A 256 13.46 -11.16 30.57
N GLN A 257 12.29 -11.44 31.15
CA GLN A 257 12.09 -12.47 32.17
C GLN A 257 12.40 -13.88 31.63
N ARG A 258 11.89 -14.23 30.44
CA ARG A 258 12.20 -15.51 29.77
C ARG A 258 13.68 -15.64 29.42
N ARG A 259 14.34 -14.56 29.01
CA ARG A 259 15.78 -14.57 28.75
C ARG A 259 16.58 -14.87 30.02
N ARG A 260 16.24 -14.21 31.14
CA ARG A 260 16.87 -14.47 32.45
C ARG A 260 16.64 -15.90 32.93
N LEU A 261 15.47 -16.50 32.66
CA LEU A 261 15.19 -17.91 32.96
C LEU A 261 16.14 -18.87 32.23
N TRP A 262 16.25 -18.74 30.90
CA TRP A 262 17.11 -19.60 30.08
C TRP A 262 18.59 -19.43 30.43
N TYR A 263 19.04 -18.20 30.68
CA TYR A 263 20.40 -17.96 31.14
C TYR A 263 20.66 -18.56 32.53
N GLY A 264 19.68 -18.44 33.44
CA GLY A 264 19.73 -19.09 34.76
C GLY A 264 19.85 -20.61 34.66
N LEU A 265 19.16 -21.24 33.71
CA LEU A 265 19.30 -22.67 33.45
C LEU A 265 20.72 -23.04 33.00
N ALA A 266 21.30 -22.28 32.06
CA ALA A 266 22.68 -22.50 31.62
C ALA A 266 23.68 -22.35 32.77
N LEU A 267 23.52 -21.34 33.63
CA LEU A 267 24.33 -21.15 34.83
C LEU A 267 24.22 -22.32 35.80
N ALA A 268 22.99 -22.79 36.08
CA ALA A 268 22.76 -23.90 37.00
C ALA A 268 23.45 -25.17 36.47
N ARG A 269 23.31 -25.45 35.17
CA ARG A 269 23.99 -26.58 34.52
C ARG A 269 25.51 -26.42 34.48
N ALA A 270 26.04 -25.20 34.45
CA ALA A 270 27.48 -24.95 34.58
C ALA A 270 28.01 -25.05 36.03
N GLY A 271 27.20 -25.52 36.99
CA GLY A 271 27.58 -25.59 38.41
C GLY A 271 27.51 -24.25 39.16
N ARG A 272 26.97 -23.20 38.54
CA ARG A 272 26.84 -21.84 39.11
C ARG A 272 25.43 -21.61 39.70
N ASP A 273 24.96 -22.54 40.55
CA ASP A 273 23.57 -22.55 41.06
C ASP A 273 23.19 -21.29 41.85
N GLY A 274 24.14 -20.69 42.59
CA GLY A 274 23.90 -19.43 43.32
C GLY A 274 23.52 -18.26 42.40
N GLU A 275 24.19 -18.14 41.26
CA GLU A 275 23.89 -17.11 40.25
C GLU A 275 22.56 -17.40 39.54
N ALA A 276 22.31 -18.68 39.21
CA ALA A 276 21.06 -19.13 38.62
C ALA A 276 19.85 -18.78 39.49
N ARG A 277 19.90 -19.14 40.78
CA ARG A 277 18.84 -18.84 41.76
C ARG A 277 18.62 -17.34 41.92
N THR A 278 19.68 -16.54 41.93
CA THR A 278 19.58 -15.08 41.99
C THR A 278 18.81 -14.52 40.79
N ARG A 279 19.09 -15.02 39.58
CA ARG A 279 18.35 -14.63 38.38
C ARG A 279 16.89 -15.07 38.43
N TRP A 280 16.59 -16.30 38.87
CA TRP A 280 15.19 -16.75 38.99
C TRP A 280 14.40 -15.94 40.03
N ARG A 281 15.01 -15.54 41.15
CA ARG A 281 14.37 -14.61 42.11
C ARG A 281 14.05 -13.25 41.48
N SER A 282 14.95 -12.71 40.64
CA SER A 282 14.68 -11.45 39.92
C SER A 282 13.49 -11.54 38.96
N VAL A 283 13.20 -12.74 38.43
CA VAL A 283 12.02 -12.97 37.59
C VAL A 283 10.73 -12.92 38.43
N LEU A 284 10.76 -13.44 39.66
CA LEU A 284 9.62 -13.36 40.59
C LEU A 284 9.30 -11.93 41.02
N ALA A 285 10.33 -11.09 41.21
CA ALA A 285 10.14 -9.68 41.57
C ALA A 285 9.38 -8.88 40.49
N GLU A 286 9.36 -9.37 39.24
CA GLU A 286 8.70 -8.73 38.11
C GLU A 286 7.53 -9.59 37.57
N GLU A 287 6.89 -10.40 38.43
CA GLU A 287 5.86 -11.36 38.04
C GLU A 287 4.72 -10.76 37.19
N GLU A 288 4.31 -9.52 37.47
CA GLU A 288 3.26 -8.82 36.72
C GLU A 288 3.54 -8.74 35.21
N HIS A 289 4.82 -8.71 34.81
CA HIS A 289 5.23 -8.54 33.42
C HIS A 289 5.20 -9.85 32.61
N ASP A 290 5.43 -11.00 33.25
CA ASP A 290 5.34 -12.33 32.62
C ASP A 290 5.01 -13.41 33.66
N PRO A 291 3.72 -13.63 33.99
CA PRO A 291 3.30 -14.58 35.01
C PRO A 291 3.74 -16.02 34.73
N GLN A 292 3.83 -16.41 33.45
CA GLN A 292 4.29 -17.75 33.04
C GLN A 292 5.79 -17.93 33.34
N ALA A 293 6.59 -16.89 33.10
CA ALA A 293 8.00 -16.91 33.48
C ALA A 293 8.16 -17.00 35.01
N ALA A 294 7.35 -16.27 35.77
CA ALA A 294 7.37 -16.32 37.23
C ALA A 294 7.02 -17.73 37.76
N GLU A 295 6.02 -18.39 37.18
CA GLU A 295 5.66 -19.77 37.55
C GLU A 295 6.82 -20.75 37.33
N LEU A 296 7.50 -20.67 36.18
CA LEU A 296 8.67 -21.51 35.90
C LEU A 296 9.82 -21.20 36.86
N ALA A 297 10.04 -19.92 37.20
CA ALA A 297 11.05 -19.52 38.18
C ALA A 297 10.73 -20.06 39.58
N ARG A 298 9.46 -20.03 40.01
CA ARG A 298 9.02 -20.63 41.29
C ARG A 298 9.34 -22.12 41.31
N TRP A 299 8.98 -22.83 40.25
CA TRP A 299 9.28 -24.25 40.15
C TRP A 299 10.78 -24.53 40.28
N ARG A 300 11.61 -23.85 39.48
CA ARG A 300 13.08 -23.99 39.55
C ARG A 300 13.66 -23.72 40.93
N LEU A 301 13.15 -22.73 41.66
CA LEU A 301 13.61 -22.40 43.01
C LEU A 301 13.17 -23.45 44.05
N SER A 302 12.01 -24.08 43.85
CA SER A 302 11.47 -25.14 44.70
C SER A 302 12.03 -26.53 44.40
N SER A 303 12.57 -26.76 43.20
CA SER A 303 13.17 -28.02 42.80
C SER A 303 14.55 -28.23 43.42
N ALA A 304 14.98 -29.49 43.45
CA ALA A 304 16.35 -29.87 43.82
C ALA A 304 17.37 -29.10 42.95
N PRO A 305 18.55 -28.74 43.50
CA PRO A 305 19.62 -28.13 42.72
C PRO A 305 19.91 -28.94 41.46
N ILE A 306 20.07 -28.24 40.35
CA ILE A 306 20.40 -28.90 39.08
C ILE A 306 21.85 -29.36 39.17
N VAL A 307 22.07 -30.67 39.11
CA VAL A 307 23.41 -31.24 39.08
C VAL A 307 24.08 -30.87 37.75
N ALA A 308 25.33 -30.40 37.85
CA ALA A 308 26.15 -30.14 36.68
C ALA A 308 26.31 -31.43 35.86
N PRO A 309 26.22 -31.38 34.53
CA PRO A 309 26.41 -32.57 33.72
C PRO A 309 27.83 -33.10 33.88
N ALA A 310 28.01 -34.39 33.59
CA ALA A 310 29.34 -34.93 33.32
C ALA A 310 30.00 -34.16 32.16
N PRO A 311 31.33 -34.20 32.01
CA PRO A 311 32.01 -33.60 30.85
C PRO A 311 31.32 -34.05 29.55
N LEU A 312 31.09 -33.09 28.64
CA LEU A 312 30.41 -33.35 27.38
C LEU A 312 31.16 -34.41 26.58
N GLU A 313 30.44 -35.37 26.03
CA GLU A 313 31.00 -36.30 25.05
C GLU A 313 31.27 -35.56 23.72
N GLU A 314 32.19 -36.10 22.91
CA GLU A 314 32.61 -35.49 21.63
C GLU A 314 31.42 -35.20 20.69
N VAL A 315 30.43 -36.10 20.68
CA VAL A 315 29.21 -35.95 19.87
C VAL A 315 28.35 -34.77 20.32
N GLU A 316 28.26 -34.54 21.63
CA GLU A 316 27.49 -33.44 22.23
C GLU A 316 28.18 -32.11 21.97
N ALA A 317 29.51 -32.07 22.12
CA ALA A 317 30.32 -30.90 21.81
C ALA A 317 30.18 -30.50 20.33
N THR A 318 30.27 -31.46 19.41
CA THR A 318 30.11 -31.23 17.96
C THR A 318 28.72 -30.68 17.62
N MET A 319 27.66 -31.25 18.22
CA MET A 319 26.30 -30.78 17.99
C MET A 319 26.06 -29.39 18.58
N ALA A 320 26.64 -29.10 19.74
CA ALA A 320 26.58 -27.78 20.36
C ALA A 320 27.22 -26.71 19.48
N GLU A 321 28.41 -26.97 18.94
CA GLU A 321 29.10 -26.06 18.02
C GLU A 321 28.26 -25.79 16.76
N LEU A 322 27.68 -26.84 16.16
CA LEU A 322 26.76 -26.71 15.02
C LEU A 322 25.55 -25.83 15.36
N CYS A 323 24.92 -26.06 16.51
CA CYS A 323 23.75 -25.31 16.97
C CYS A 323 24.09 -23.84 17.22
N ALA A 324 25.21 -23.55 17.90
CA ALA A 324 25.68 -22.21 18.17
C ALA A 324 25.99 -21.46 16.86
N GLY A 325 26.76 -22.07 15.96
CA GLY A 325 27.10 -21.48 14.66
C GLY A 325 25.87 -21.16 13.80
N ARG A 326 24.89 -22.09 13.73
CA ARG A 326 23.65 -21.86 12.96
C ARG A 326 22.74 -20.82 13.61
N ALA A 327 22.64 -20.80 14.94
CA ALA A 327 21.88 -19.78 15.66
C ALA A 327 22.51 -18.38 15.48
N ALA A 328 23.84 -18.28 15.53
CA ALA A 328 24.58 -17.05 15.29
C ALA A 328 24.41 -16.56 13.84
N ALA A 329 24.50 -17.44 12.85
CA ALA A 329 24.30 -17.09 11.44
C ALA A 329 22.89 -16.52 11.15
N TYR A 330 21.87 -16.97 11.88
CA TYR A 330 20.50 -16.45 11.73
C TYR A 330 20.36 -14.97 12.13
N GLN A 331 21.25 -14.45 12.98
CA GLN A 331 21.24 -13.06 13.43
C GLN A 331 21.42 -12.06 12.28
N GLY A 332 21.96 -12.49 11.14
CA GLY A 332 22.13 -11.67 9.93
C GLY A 332 20.90 -11.56 9.02
N VAL A 333 19.82 -12.31 9.28
CA VAL A 333 18.65 -12.40 8.39
C VAL A 333 17.64 -11.28 8.69
N PRO A 334 17.34 -10.38 7.72
CA PRO A 334 16.30 -9.36 7.91
C PRO A 334 14.92 -10.01 8.11
N ARG A 335 14.23 -9.61 9.19
CA ARG A 335 12.87 -10.06 9.52
C ARG A 335 11.90 -9.80 8.37
N VAL A 336 11.18 -10.83 7.91
CA VAL A 336 9.93 -10.65 7.12
C VAL A 336 8.68 -11.21 7.82
N ALA A 337 8.82 -11.88 8.97
CA ALA A 337 7.67 -12.37 9.73
C ALA A 337 7.65 -11.85 11.18
N GLY A 338 6.56 -11.16 11.54
CA GLY A 338 6.07 -11.08 12.93
C GLY A 338 6.36 -9.83 13.76
N SER A 339 7.45 -9.10 13.52
CA SER A 339 7.69 -7.81 14.19
C SER A 339 8.67 -6.94 13.40
N LEU A 340 8.14 -6.34 12.32
CA LEU A 340 8.81 -5.27 11.58
C LEU A 340 9.27 -4.19 12.58
N PRO A 341 10.54 -3.73 12.56
CA PRO A 341 10.97 -2.62 13.41
C PRO A 341 10.00 -1.44 13.32
N ARG A 342 9.70 -0.84 14.48
CA ARG A 342 8.64 0.17 14.67
C ARG A 342 8.82 1.43 13.84
N SER A 343 10.02 1.78 13.39
CA SER A 343 10.28 3.04 12.70
C SER A 343 10.51 2.83 11.20
N ALA A 344 9.48 3.09 10.40
CA ALA A 344 9.59 3.36 8.96
C ALA A 344 9.20 4.82 8.71
N PRO A 345 10.04 5.78 9.16
CA PRO A 345 9.65 7.18 9.28
C PRO A 345 9.30 7.81 7.93
N VAL A 346 10.03 7.50 6.85
CA VAL A 346 9.73 8.07 5.53
C VAL A 346 8.46 7.46 4.97
N THR A 347 8.26 6.15 5.13
CA THR A 347 6.99 5.51 4.72
C THR A 347 5.80 6.14 5.43
N MET A 348 5.89 6.34 6.75
CA MET A 348 4.81 6.95 7.53
C MET A 348 4.60 8.43 7.20
N ALA A 349 5.67 9.17 6.90
CA ALA A 349 5.58 10.56 6.46
C ALA A 349 4.89 10.68 5.09
N LEU A 350 5.23 9.81 4.12
CA LEU A 350 4.57 9.76 2.82
C LEU A 350 3.09 9.37 2.97
N LEU A 351 2.79 8.39 3.82
CA LEU A 351 1.42 7.99 4.15
C LEU A 351 0.62 9.15 4.77
N GLY A 352 1.19 9.84 5.75
CA GLY A 352 0.59 11.03 6.35
C GLY A 352 0.35 12.14 5.32
N SER A 353 1.28 12.31 4.37
CA SER A 353 1.19 13.34 3.33
C SER A 353 0.02 13.08 2.37
N ILE A 354 -0.14 11.86 1.86
CA ILE A 354 -1.26 11.54 0.95
C ILE A 354 -2.63 11.65 1.66
N LEU A 355 -2.70 11.29 2.94
CA LEU A 355 -3.91 11.43 3.75
C LEU A 355 -4.25 12.90 4.02
N ALA A 356 -3.24 13.71 4.38
CA ALA A 356 -3.40 15.12 4.67
C ALA A 356 -3.84 15.90 3.41
N VAL A 357 -3.22 15.64 2.25
CA VAL A 357 -3.59 16.28 0.99
C VAL A 357 -5.02 15.94 0.59
N HIS A 358 -5.43 14.66 0.69
CA HIS A 358 -6.82 14.26 0.39
C HIS A 358 -7.82 14.94 1.34
N GLY A 359 -7.52 14.95 2.64
CA GLY A 359 -8.36 15.60 3.64
C GLY A 359 -8.49 17.11 3.43
N ALA A 360 -7.38 17.79 3.09
CA ALA A 360 -7.38 19.21 2.77
C ALA A 360 -8.24 19.52 1.53
N LEU A 361 -8.11 18.72 0.47
CA LEU A 361 -8.92 18.90 -0.75
C LEU A 361 -10.41 18.68 -0.49
N ALA A 362 -10.77 17.67 0.29
CA ALA A 362 -12.15 17.42 0.68
C ALA A 362 -12.73 18.58 1.50
N PHE A 363 -11.93 19.14 2.43
CA PHE A 363 -12.34 20.25 3.29
C PHE A 363 -12.45 21.58 2.53
N PHE A 364 -11.38 22.03 1.88
CA PHE A 364 -11.33 23.31 1.14
C PHE A 364 -12.13 23.27 -0.17
N GLY A 365 -12.40 22.08 -0.72
CA GLY A 365 -13.29 21.88 -1.85
C GLY A 365 -14.79 22.05 -1.51
N GLY A 366 -15.12 22.50 -0.29
CA GLY A 366 -16.51 22.76 0.14
C GLY A 366 -17.26 21.50 0.58
N GLY A 367 -16.56 20.48 1.09
CA GLY A 367 -17.17 19.19 1.43
C GLY A 367 -17.58 18.39 0.19
N ALA A 368 -16.80 18.51 -0.89
CA ALA A 368 -17.13 17.97 -2.21
C ALA A 368 -17.60 16.50 -2.14
N PRO A 369 -18.74 16.15 -2.78
CA PRO A 369 -19.19 14.76 -2.83
C PRO A 369 -18.17 13.92 -3.59
N GLU A 370 -17.77 12.78 -3.02
CA GLU A 370 -16.91 11.80 -3.67
C GLU A 370 -17.57 11.23 -4.95
N PRO A 371 -16.86 11.17 -6.09
CA PRO A 371 -15.43 11.48 -6.32
C PRO A 371 -15.09 12.97 -6.47
N LEU A 372 -13.85 13.37 -6.13
CA LEU A 372 -13.37 14.74 -6.30
C LEU A 372 -13.45 15.21 -7.76
N ASP A 373 -13.90 16.45 -7.97
CA ASP A 373 -14.06 17.05 -9.30
C ASP A 373 -12.72 17.11 -10.06
N THR A 374 -12.74 16.71 -11.34
CA THR A 374 -11.58 16.69 -12.24
C THR A 374 -10.86 18.04 -12.28
N TRP A 375 -11.61 19.15 -12.25
CA TRP A 375 -11.02 20.48 -12.27
C TRP A 375 -10.35 20.85 -10.95
N LEU A 376 -10.91 20.40 -9.82
CA LEU A 376 -10.26 20.54 -8.51
C LEU A 376 -8.89 19.84 -8.54
N LEU A 377 -8.85 18.61 -9.07
CA LEU A 377 -7.60 17.85 -9.21
C LEU A 377 -6.60 18.56 -10.15
N LEU A 378 -7.05 19.05 -11.32
CA LEU A 378 -6.22 19.84 -12.23
C LEU A 378 -5.66 21.10 -11.56
N ARG A 379 -6.49 21.81 -10.81
CA ARG A 379 -6.08 23.03 -10.12
C ARG A 379 -4.94 22.76 -9.13
N TYR A 380 -5.01 21.64 -8.42
CA TYR A 380 -4.05 21.29 -7.38
C TYR A 380 -2.91 20.38 -7.83
N GLY A 381 -2.71 20.22 -9.15
CA GLY A 381 -1.49 19.62 -9.67
C GLY A 381 -1.61 18.22 -10.25
N ALA A 382 -2.82 17.80 -10.65
CA ALA A 382 -2.97 16.56 -11.41
C ALA A 382 -2.07 16.58 -12.65
N ASN A 383 -1.53 15.41 -12.97
CA ASN A 383 -0.66 15.24 -14.12
C ASN A 383 -1.53 15.29 -15.37
N PHE A 384 -1.25 16.25 -16.23
CA PHE A 384 -1.93 16.39 -17.51
C PHE A 384 -0.90 16.74 -18.59
N PRO A 385 -0.77 15.94 -19.66
CA PRO A 385 0.33 16.06 -20.63
C PRO A 385 0.64 17.48 -21.10
N LEU A 386 -0.39 18.24 -21.49
CA LEU A 386 -0.20 19.60 -22.02
C LEU A 386 0.32 20.58 -20.96
N LEU A 387 -0.07 20.43 -19.70
CA LEU A 387 0.38 21.32 -18.61
C LEU A 387 1.75 20.89 -18.09
N SER A 388 1.89 19.59 -17.81
CA SER A 388 3.11 19.01 -17.22
C SER A 388 4.32 19.14 -18.14
N LEU A 389 4.15 19.05 -19.47
CA LEU A 389 5.25 19.11 -20.43
C LEU A 389 5.52 20.52 -20.99
N GLN A 390 4.60 21.48 -20.86
CA GLN A 390 4.70 22.79 -21.53
C GLN A 390 4.82 24.00 -20.58
N GLY A 391 4.92 23.79 -19.27
CA GLY A 391 5.17 24.91 -18.34
C GLY A 391 5.07 24.60 -16.85
N GLU A 392 4.45 23.48 -16.47
CA GLU A 392 4.17 23.16 -15.07
C GLU A 392 4.73 21.78 -14.64
N PRO A 393 6.06 21.56 -14.72
CA PRO A 393 6.67 20.26 -14.44
C PRO A 393 6.52 19.81 -12.98
N TRP A 394 6.21 20.74 -12.07
CA TRP A 394 5.90 20.46 -10.66
C TRP A 394 4.70 19.51 -10.52
N ARG A 395 3.80 19.46 -11.51
CA ARG A 395 2.66 18.52 -11.58
C ARG A 395 3.08 17.06 -11.58
N LEU A 396 4.26 16.74 -12.15
CA LEU A 396 4.79 15.38 -12.18
C LEU A 396 5.04 14.83 -10.77
N ALA A 397 5.41 15.71 -9.83
CA ALA A 397 5.59 15.35 -8.43
C ALA A 397 4.29 15.51 -7.63
N ALA A 398 3.53 16.59 -7.84
CA ALA A 398 2.30 16.87 -7.10
C ALA A 398 1.22 15.80 -7.32
N SER A 399 1.09 15.27 -8.54
CA SER A 399 0.08 14.26 -8.88
C SER A 399 0.17 12.99 -8.03
N MET A 400 1.35 12.67 -7.49
CA MET A 400 1.58 11.51 -6.62
C MET A 400 0.81 11.58 -5.30
N PHE A 401 0.40 12.78 -4.87
CA PHE A 401 -0.28 13.01 -3.60
C PHE A 401 -1.79 13.18 -3.74
N LEU A 402 -2.27 13.46 -4.95
CA LEU A 402 -3.68 13.64 -5.25
C LEU A 402 -4.36 12.29 -5.45
N HIS A 403 -5.58 12.14 -4.95
CA HIS A 403 -6.37 10.93 -5.13
C HIS A 403 -7.80 11.32 -5.50
N VAL A 404 -8.35 10.72 -6.55
CA VAL A 404 -9.70 11.05 -7.03
C VAL A 404 -10.80 10.67 -6.04
N ASN A 405 -10.58 9.63 -5.23
CA ASN A 405 -11.51 9.20 -4.21
C ASN A 405 -10.86 8.45 -3.04
N LEU A 406 -11.62 8.31 -1.95
CA LEU A 406 -11.18 7.64 -0.72
C LEU A 406 -10.71 6.19 -0.94
N LEU A 407 -11.32 5.47 -1.87
CA LEU A 407 -10.94 4.09 -2.16
C LEU A 407 -9.58 4.03 -2.87
N HIS A 408 -9.38 4.88 -3.89
CA HIS A 408 -8.09 5.03 -4.57
C HIS A 408 -6.99 5.47 -3.59
N LEU A 409 -7.32 6.32 -2.62
CA LEU A 409 -6.41 6.66 -1.52
C LEU A 409 -6.10 5.45 -0.64
N ALA A 410 -7.12 4.71 -0.20
CA ALA A 410 -6.95 3.58 0.72
C ALA A 410 -6.07 2.47 0.12
N THR A 411 -6.22 2.16 -1.17
CA THR A 411 -5.42 1.11 -1.81
C THR A 411 -3.97 1.52 -2.02
N ASN A 412 -3.72 2.76 -2.40
CA ASN A 412 -2.36 3.30 -2.44
C ASN A 412 -1.75 3.39 -1.04
N ALA A 413 -2.53 3.77 -0.02
CA ALA A 413 -2.09 3.82 1.37
C ALA A 413 -1.65 2.43 1.89
N ILE A 414 -2.44 1.38 1.63
CA ILE A 414 -2.08 0.00 1.98
C ILE A 414 -0.84 -0.45 1.21
N GLY A 415 -0.80 -0.22 -0.11
CA GLY A 415 0.34 -0.57 -0.95
C GLY A 415 1.64 0.12 -0.49
N LEU A 416 1.58 1.42 -0.24
CA LEU A 416 2.69 2.21 0.29
C LEU A 416 3.11 1.75 1.68
N TYR A 417 2.17 1.46 2.58
CA TYR A 417 2.50 0.96 3.91
C TYR A 417 3.22 -0.39 3.85
N MET A 418 2.72 -1.36 3.07
CA MET A 418 3.34 -2.69 2.98
C MET A 418 4.69 -2.62 2.29
N LEU A 419 4.75 -1.99 1.13
CA LEU A 419 5.92 -2.04 0.25
C LEU A 419 6.95 -0.97 0.58
N GLY A 420 6.51 0.20 1.04
CA GLY A 420 7.38 1.26 1.56
C GLY A 420 8.15 0.78 2.78
N ARG A 421 7.49 0.11 3.75
CA ARG A 421 8.19 -0.44 4.93
C ARG A 421 9.24 -1.47 4.55
N PHE A 422 8.91 -2.38 3.64
CA PHE A 422 9.87 -3.37 3.14
C PHE A 422 11.07 -2.68 2.47
N THR A 423 10.81 -1.77 1.54
CA THR A 423 11.86 -1.08 0.78
C THR A 423 12.71 -0.16 1.68
N GLU A 424 12.11 0.50 2.67
CA GLU A 424 12.81 1.33 3.67
C GLU A 424 13.75 0.51 4.54
N GLN A 425 13.39 -0.74 4.85
CA GLN A 425 14.27 -1.64 5.60
C GLN A 425 15.45 -2.12 4.76
N VAL A 426 15.21 -2.43 3.47
CA VAL A 426 16.24 -2.95 2.56
C VAL A 426 17.22 -1.85 2.13
N PHE A 427 16.73 -0.66 1.79
CA PHE A 427 17.53 0.43 1.23
C PHE A 427 17.84 1.55 2.23
N GLY A 428 17.01 1.70 3.26
CA GLY A 428 17.08 2.81 4.21
C GLY A 428 16.22 4.00 3.84
N SER A 429 15.92 4.84 4.84
CA SER A 429 14.98 5.96 4.74
C SER A 429 15.31 6.95 3.62
N TRP A 430 16.56 7.41 3.50
CA TRP A 430 16.92 8.38 2.47
C TRP A 430 16.86 7.76 1.06
N ARG A 431 17.29 6.51 0.89
CA ARG A 431 17.23 5.80 -0.41
C ARG A 431 15.78 5.53 -0.79
N LEU A 432 14.92 5.14 0.17
CA LEU A 432 13.48 5.01 -0.06
C LEU A 432 12.89 6.32 -0.61
N TRP A 433 13.22 7.45 0.02
CA TRP A 433 12.73 8.76 -0.42
C TRP A 433 13.10 9.05 -1.88
N VAL A 434 14.36 8.82 -2.26
CA VAL A 434 14.84 8.99 -3.64
C VAL A 434 14.14 8.02 -4.59
N ILE A 435 14.04 6.74 -4.22
CA ILE A 435 13.38 5.71 -5.02
C ILE A 435 11.92 6.08 -5.26
N TYR A 436 11.16 6.40 -4.22
CA TYR A 436 9.75 6.76 -4.31
C TYR A 436 9.54 8.02 -5.17
N GLY A 437 10.29 9.09 -4.89
CA GLY A 437 10.18 10.35 -5.62
C GLY A 437 10.53 10.24 -7.10
N LEU A 438 11.71 9.68 -7.42
CA LEU A 438 12.16 9.59 -8.81
C LEU A 438 11.35 8.58 -9.63
N SER A 439 10.98 7.44 -9.04
CA SER A 439 10.12 6.48 -9.75
C SER A 439 8.72 7.05 -10.00
N GLY A 440 8.15 7.79 -9.05
CA GLY A 440 6.89 8.50 -9.24
C GLY A 440 6.96 9.52 -10.38
N ILE A 441 8.04 10.32 -10.44
CA ILE A 441 8.28 11.28 -11.53
C ILE A 441 8.47 10.54 -12.87
N CYS A 442 9.21 9.43 -12.91
CA CYS A 442 9.34 8.60 -14.10
C CYS A 442 7.98 8.08 -14.57
N GLY A 443 7.14 7.60 -13.66
CA GLY A 443 5.77 7.18 -13.96
C GLY A 443 4.93 8.33 -14.52
N ALA A 444 4.90 9.47 -13.85
CA ALA A 444 4.16 10.64 -14.30
C ALA A 444 4.65 11.15 -15.67
N LEU A 445 5.95 11.10 -15.93
CA LEU A 445 6.55 11.51 -17.20
C LEU A 445 6.21 10.53 -18.33
N THR A 446 6.27 9.22 -18.09
CA THR A 446 5.87 8.20 -19.06
C THR A 446 4.38 8.31 -19.38
N SER A 447 3.54 8.51 -18.37
CA SER A 447 2.12 8.82 -18.53
C SER A 447 1.91 10.08 -19.38
N ALA A 448 2.64 11.16 -19.09
CA ALA A 448 2.50 12.41 -19.83
C ALA A 448 2.92 12.29 -21.31
N ARG A 449 3.88 11.42 -21.64
CA ARG A 449 4.40 11.28 -23.02
C ARG A 449 3.71 10.20 -23.85
N VAL A 450 3.34 9.09 -23.23
CA VAL A 450 2.90 7.86 -23.92
C VAL A 450 1.50 7.45 -23.50
N GLY A 451 0.97 8.03 -22.40
CA GLY A 451 -0.40 7.80 -21.97
C GLY A 451 -1.42 8.36 -22.95
N ALA A 452 -2.68 7.95 -22.80
CA ALA A 452 -3.79 8.28 -23.70
C ALA A 452 -4.28 9.74 -23.62
N GLY A 453 -3.43 10.68 -23.16
CA GLY A 453 -3.82 12.08 -23.01
C GLY A 453 -4.68 12.38 -21.77
N LEU A 454 -4.94 11.36 -20.94
CA LEU A 454 -5.87 11.45 -19.80
C LEU A 454 -5.21 12.09 -18.57
N LEU A 455 -6.06 12.68 -17.72
CA LEU A 455 -5.65 13.15 -16.40
C LEU A 455 -5.20 11.98 -15.53
N SER A 456 -4.06 12.14 -14.86
CA SER A 456 -3.47 11.13 -13.99
C SER A 456 -3.16 11.68 -12.59
N VAL A 457 -3.57 10.93 -11.57
CA VAL A 457 -3.34 11.23 -10.14
C VAL A 457 -3.09 9.92 -9.40
N GLY A 458 -2.43 10.01 -8.24
CA GLY A 458 -2.25 8.92 -7.30
C GLY A 458 -0.80 8.46 -7.14
N ALA A 459 -0.51 7.87 -5.98
CA ALA A 459 0.82 7.37 -5.64
C ALA A 459 1.21 6.08 -6.39
N SER A 460 0.31 5.49 -7.18
CA SER A 460 0.44 4.14 -7.73
C SER A 460 1.68 3.96 -8.61
N GLY A 461 2.07 4.95 -9.43
CA GLY A 461 3.30 4.91 -10.21
C GLY A 461 4.55 4.77 -9.33
N ALA A 462 4.63 5.54 -8.24
CA ALA A 462 5.73 5.44 -7.28
C ALA A 462 5.71 4.10 -6.51
N ILE A 463 4.52 3.57 -6.19
CA ILE A 463 4.38 2.25 -5.55
C ILE A 463 4.84 1.13 -6.50
N PHE A 464 4.55 1.22 -7.79
CA PHE A 464 5.15 0.33 -8.79
C PHE A 464 6.67 0.48 -8.86
N GLY A 465 7.20 1.69 -8.67
CA GLY A 465 8.63 1.89 -8.46
C GLY A 465 9.18 1.17 -7.24
N LEU A 466 8.46 1.16 -6.13
CA LEU A 466 8.81 0.36 -4.95
C LEU A 466 8.77 -1.15 -5.25
N LEU A 467 7.89 -1.62 -6.14
CA LEU A 467 7.87 -3.03 -6.58
C LEU A 467 9.17 -3.36 -7.36
N GLY A 468 9.58 -2.46 -8.25
CA GLY A 468 10.86 -2.56 -8.96
C GLY A 468 12.05 -2.56 -8.00
N ALA A 469 12.07 -1.65 -7.04
CA ALA A 469 13.09 -1.59 -6.01
C ALA A 469 13.13 -2.84 -5.15
N ALA A 470 11.97 -3.41 -4.80
CA ALA A 470 11.89 -4.65 -4.05
C ALA A 470 12.53 -5.84 -4.81
N LEU A 471 12.35 -5.92 -6.14
CA LEU A 471 13.02 -6.92 -6.97
C LEU A 471 14.55 -6.79 -6.94
N VAL A 472 15.08 -5.57 -7.06
CA VAL A 472 16.52 -5.29 -6.92
C VAL A 472 17.01 -5.65 -5.52
N GLY A 473 16.25 -5.27 -4.50
CA GLY A 473 16.54 -5.55 -3.10
C GLY A 473 16.67 -7.05 -2.84
N LEU A 474 15.71 -7.83 -3.32
CA LEU A 474 15.77 -9.31 -3.21
C LEU A 474 16.96 -9.89 -3.95
N HIS A 475 17.30 -9.37 -5.13
CA HIS A 475 18.49 -9.80 -5.85
C HIS A 475 19.77 -9.52 -5.04
N GLY A 476 19.89 -8.35 -4.43
CA GLY A 476 21.04 -8.00 -3.60
C GLY A 476 21.11 -8.72 -2.24
N LEU A 477 20.05 -9.43 -1.84
CA LEU A 477 20.05 -10.33 -0.69
C LEU A 477 20.49 -11.77 -1.05
N ARG A 478 20.94 -12.03 -2.29
CA ARG A 478 21.53 -13.32 -2.68
C ARG A 478 22.69 -13.69 -1.75
N GLY A 479 22.71 -14.94 -1.29
CA GLY A 479 23.69 -15.45 -0.33
C GLY A 479 23.52 -14.96 1.12
N GLN A 480 22.67 -13.95 1.38
CA GLN A 480 22.39 -13.42 2.73
C GLN A 480 21.09 -13.97 3.33
N VAL A 481 20.17 -14.45 2.49
CA VAL A 481 18.90 -15.05 2.93
C VAL A 481 18.67 -16.38 2.21
N PRO A 482 17.93 -17.33 2.82
CA PRO A 482 17.67 -18.63 2.20
C PRO A 482 17.04 -18.51 0.82
N ASP A 483 17.59 -19.26 -0.13
CA ASP A 483 17.25 -19.18 -1.55
C ASP A 483 15.78 -19.47 -1.83
N GLY A 484 15.20 -20.45 -1.13
CA GLY A 484 13.79 -20.79 -1.25
C GLY A 484 12.88 -19.64 -0.87
N TRP A 485 13.19 -18.93 0.21
CA TRP A 485 12.41 -17.77 0.67
C TRP A 485 12.49 -16.60 -0.30
N ARG A 486 13.72 -16.26 -0.74
CA ARG A 486 13.93 -15.18 -1.73
C ARG A 486 13.18 -15.48 -3.03
N ARG A 487 13.34 -16.69 -3.57
CA ARG A 487 12.69 -17.12 -4.82
C ARG A 487 11.17 -17.03 -4.70
N GLN A 488 10.61 -17.51 -3.59
CA GLN A 488 9.18 -17.45 -3.34
C GLN A 488 8.67 -16.00 -3.31
N LEU A 489 9.38 -15.10 -2.62
CA LEU A 489 8.98 -13.71 -2.54
C LEU A 489 9.12 -12.98 -3.88
N THR A 490 10.16 -13.28 -4.67
CA THR A 490 10.30 -12.77 -6.05
C THR A 490 9.11 -13.22 -6.91
N ILE A 491 8.73 -14.50 -6.88
CA ILE A 491 7.57 -15.01 -7.62
C ILE A 491 6.29 -14.29 -7.20
N ASN A 492 6.08 -14.11 -5.89
CA ASN A 492 4.91 -13.39 -5.39
C ASN A 492 4.85 -11.95 -5.94
N LEU A 493 5.97 -11.23 -5.94
CA LEU A 493 6.05 -9.87 -6.47
C LEU A 493 5.76 -9.83 -7.98
N LEU A 494 6.32 -10.77 -8.75
CA LEU A 494 6.08 -10.85 -10.20
C LEU A 494 4.61 -11.13 -10.51
N ILE A 495 3.96 -12.00 -9.73
CA ILE A 495 2.52 -12.26 -9.85
C ILE A 495 1.73 -10.97 -9.55
N VAL A 496 2.02 -10.27 -8.44
CA VAL A 496 1.35 -9.01 -8.10
C VAL A 496 1.49 -7.98 -9.22
N ILE A 497 2.71 -7.80 -9.76
CA ILE A 497 2.96 -6.88 -10.88
C ILE A 497 2.13 -7.28 -12.11
N GLY A 498 2.20 -8.55 -12.52
CA GLY A 498 1.49 -9.04 -13.71
C GLY A 498 -0.02 -8.88 -13.61
N LEU A 499 -0.58 -9.14 -12.42
CA LEU A 499 -2.00 -8.98 -12.15
C LEU A 499 -2.45 -7.52 -12.21
N GLN A 500 -1.70 -6.61 -11.57
CA GLN A 500 -2.05 -5.19 -11.57
C GLN A 500 -1.98 -4.59 -12.99
N VAL A 501 -0.99 -5.00 -13.80
CA VAL A 501 -0.90 -4.62 -15.22
C VAL A 501 -2.09 -5.15 -16.01
N LEU A 502 -2.44 -6.44 -15.85
CA LEU A 502 -3.57 -7.05 -16.56
C LEU A 502 -4.89 -6.36 -16.23
N ILE A 503 -5.10 -6.02 -14.95
CA ILE A 503 -6.24 -5.23 -14.52
C ILE A 503 -6.22 -3.85 -15.19
N GLY A 504 -5.07 -3.17 -15.19
CA GLY A 504 -4.95 -1.87 -15.86
C GLY A 504 -5.21 -1.90 -17.36
N LEU A 505 -4.90 -3.02 -18.04
CA LEU A 505 -5.21 -3.18 -19.47
C LEU A 505 -6.73 -3.28 -19.72
N ARG A 506 -7.50 -3.74 -18.72
CA ARG A 506 -8.94 -3.90 -18.85
C ARG A 506 -9.72 -2.64 -18.50
N PHE A 507 -9.18 -1.78 -17.65
CA PHE A 507 -9.87 -0.60 -17.14
C PHE A 507 -9.13 0.68 -17.50
N ALA A 508 -9.68 1.45 -18.45
CA ALA A 508 -9.10 2.68 -18.97
C ALA A 508 -8.89 3.80 -17.91
N VAL A 509 -9.50 3.67 -16.72
CA VAL A 509 -9.25 4.57 -15.58
C VAL A 509 -7.88 4.35 -14.94
N ILE A 510 -7.21 3.24 -15.25
CA ILE A 510 -5.91 2.88 -14.69
C ILE A 510 -4.80 3.27 -15.65
N ASP A 511 -3.86 4.06 -15.12
CA ASP A 511 -2.73 4.57 -15.88
C ASP A 511 -1.57 3.56 -15.92
N ASN A 512 -1.67 2.60 -16.84
CA ASN A 512 -0.59 1.62 -17.06
C ASN A 512 0.72 2.27 -17.53
N ALA A 513 0.67 3.39 -18.24
CA ALA A 513 1.88 4.10 -18.66
C ALA A 513 2.64 4.61 -17.43
N ALA A 514 1.92 5.14 -16.42
CA ALA A 514 2.52 5.48 -15.14
C ALA A 514 3.08 4.27 -14.39
N HIS A 515 2.39 3.12 -14.42
CA HIS A 515 2.87 1.90 -13.75
C HIS A 515 4.15 1.35 -14.37
N PHE A 516 4.23 1.27 -15.69
CA PHE A 516 5.45 0.83 -16.38
C PHE A 516 6.61 1.81 -16.19
N GLY A 517 6.35 3.12 -16.33
CA GLY A 517 7.37 4.15 -16.10
C GLY A 517 7.88 4.14 -14.66
N GLY A 518 6.97 3.95 -13.70
CA GLY A 518 7.28 3.82 -12.29
C GLY A 518 8.13 2.59 -11.99
N LEU A 519 7.69 1.41 -12.45
CA LEU A 519 8.41 0.15 -12.29
C LEU A 519 9.84 0.22 -12.84
N GLY A 520 9.99 0.71 -14.07
CA GLY A 520 11.30 0.89 -14.73
C GLY A 520 12.18 1.91 -14.00
N GLY A 521 11.62 3.06 -13.61
CA GLY A 521 12.34 4.08 -12.86
C GLY A 521 12.80 3.56 -11.48
N GLY A 522 11.94 2.81 -10.79
CA GLY A 522 12.26 2.18 -9.51
C GLY A 522 13.35 1.12 -9.61
N LEU A 523 13.29 0.26 -10.63
CA LEU A 523 14.35 -0.72 -10.93
C LEU A 523 15.70 -0.02 -11.13
N LEU A 524 15.75 0.99 -12.00
CA LEU A 524 16.97 1.72 -12.33
C LEU A 524 17.54 2.44 -11.10
N VAL A 525 16.72 3.23 -10.40
CA VAL A 525 17.17 4.02 -9.25
C VAL A 525 17.61 3.11 -8.11
N ALA A 526 16.88 2.03 -7.81
CA ALA A 526 17.28 1.08 -6.78
C ALA A 526 18.57 0.33 -7.16
N TRP A 527 18.76 -0.01 -8.43
CA TRP A 527 19.99 -0.64 -8.92
C TRP A 527 21.20 0.29 -8.75
N LEU A 528 21.06 1.57 -9.11
CA LEU A 528 22.12 2.57 -8.92
C LEU A 528 22.46 2.83 -7.45
N LEU A 529 21.46 2.82 -6.57
CA LEU A 529 21.66 3.12 -5.15
C LEU A 529 22.17 1.92 -4.33
N GLY A 530 21.82 0.69 -4.75
CA GLY A 530 22.13 -0.55 -4.06
C GLY A 530 21.43 -0.72 -2.69
N PRO A 531 21.20 -1.96 -2.22
CA PRO A 531 20.66 -2.21 -0.88
C PRO A 531 21.71 -1.91 0.20
N ARG A 532 21.26 -1.70 1.45
CA ARG A 532 22.15 -1.47 2.61
C ARG A 532 23.09 -2.66 2.83
N ARG A 533 24.39 -2.36 3.01
CA ARG A 533 25.43 -3.32 3.41
C ARG A 533 25.33 -3.67 4.90
N GLY A 534 25.93 -4.80 5.31
CA GLY A 534 25.91 -5.30 6.69
C GLY A 534 26.39 -4.30 7.74
N ASP A 535 27.46 -3.56 7.44
CA ASP A 535 28.02 -2.54 8.35
C ASP A 535 27.11 -1.32 8.53
N GLU A 536 26.28 -0.98 7.53
CA GLU A 536 25.26 0.07 7.64
C GLU A 536 24.04 -0.38 8.48
N ARG A 537 23.91 -1.68 8.79
CA ARG A 537 22.78 -2.24 9.56
C ARG A 537 23.08 -2.35 11.07
N SER A 538 24.36 -2.42 11.48
CA SER A 538 24.77 -2.58 12.88
C SER A 538 24.89 -1.25 13.64
N SER A 539 25.07 -0.14 12.94
CA SER A 539 25.06 1.20 13.53
C SER A 539 23.67 1.55 14.05
N SER A 540 23.57 1.92 15.33
CA SER A 540 22.31 2.37 15.93
C SER A 540 21.67 3.48 15.07
N PRO A 541 20.32 3.54 14.96
CA PRO A 541 19.64 4.58 14.19
C PRO A 541 19.95 6.02 14.66
N LEU A 542 20.62 6.14 15.81
CA LEU A 542 21.06 7.40 16.42
C LEU A 542 22.52 7.77 16.10
N ALA A 543 23.38 6.86 15.60
CA ALA A 543 24.82 7.11 15.49
C ALA A 543 25.34 7.50 14.10
N LEU A 544 24.52 7.46 13.03
CA LEU A 544 24.92 7.91 11.68
C LEU A 544 24.04 9.03 11.10
N SER A 545 23.31 9.75 11.96
CA SER A 545 22.16 10.59 11.58
C SER A 545 22.35 12.11 11.75
N SER A 546 23.55 12.67 11.62
CA SER A 546 23.69 14.14 11.70
C SER A 546 23.66 14.85 10.34
N GLY A 547 24.14 14.26 9.25
CA GLY A 547 24.22 14.94 7.94
C GLY A 547 23.19 14.47 6.91
N ARG A 548 23.17 13.16 6.61
CA ARG A 548 22.37 12.58 5.52
C ARG A 548 20.87 12.44 5.85
N SER A 549 20.52 12.23 7.11
CA SER A 549 19.14 12.25 7.62
C SER A 549 18.59 13.68 7.72
N LYS A 550 19.42 14.68 8.04
CA LYS A 550 19.04 16.10 7.96
C LYS A 550 18.84 16.54 6.52
N LEU A 551 19.67 16.07 5.58
CA LEU A 551 19.45 16.27 4.16
C LEU A 551 18.20 15.53 3.66
N ALA A 552 17.95 14.29 4.09
CA ALA A 552 16.72 13.56 3.76
C ALA A 552 15.46 14.18 4.40
N ALA A 553 15.58 14.79 5.58
CA ALA A 553 14.52 15.57 6.21
C ALA A 553 14.32 16.92 5.50
N ALA A 554 15.39 17.58 5.03
CA ALA A 554 15.33 18.79 4.21
C ALA A 554 14.80 18.51 2.79
N LEU A 555 15.11 17.35 2.22
CA LEU A 555 14.56 16.85 0.97
C LEU A 555 13.11 16.37 1.16
N SER A 556 12.77 15.76 2.30
CA SER A 556 11.37 15.53 2.71
C SER A 556 10.63 16.85 2.90
N ALA A 557 11.29 17.92 3.36
CA ALA A 557 10.75 19.26 3.39
C ALA A 557 10.56 19.84 1.97
N LEU A 558 11.31 19.38 0.95
CA LEU A 558 11.06 19.64 -0.48
C LEU A 558 9.93 18.78 -1.09
N LEU A 559 9.60 17.61 -0.55
CA LEU A 559 8.31 16.95 -0.84
C LEU A 559 7.14 17.62 -0.10
N VAL A 560 7.40 18.19 1.08
CA VAL A 560 6.55 19.21 1.71
C VAL A 560 6.55 20.50 0.90
N VAL A 561 7.47 20.75 -0.04
CA VAL A 561 7.29 21.79 -1.08
C VAL A 561 6.32 21.30 -2.16
N GLY A 562 6.24 20.01 -2.49
CA GLY A 562 5.16 19.48 -3.35
C GLY A 562 3.78 19.60 -2.68
N ALA A 563 3.64 19.06 -1.47
CA ALA A 563 2.44 19.24 -0.64
C ALA A 563 2.23 20.71 -0.24
N GLY A 564 3.30 21.48 -0.09
CA GLY A 564 3.33 22.90 0.23
C GLY A 564 3.01 23.79 -0.95
N VAL A 565 3.25 23.35 -2.19
CA VAL A 565 2.76 23.97 -3.42
C VAL A 565 1.27 23.69 -3.55
N VAL A 566 0.80 22.48 -3.19
CA VAL A 566 -0.64 22.20 -3.07
C VAL A 566 -1.28 23.07 -1.99
N MET A 567 -0.68 23.16 -0.79
CA MET A 567 -1.16 23.97 0.34
C MET A 567 -1.03 25.49 0.10
N TRP A 568 0.01 25.94 -0.60
CA TRP A 568 0.17 27.33 -1.06
C TRP A 568 -0.85 27.66 -2.14
N SER A 569 -1.12 26.72 -3.06
CA SER A 569 -2.22 26.88 -4.03
C SER A 569 -3.60 26.87 -3.37
N LEU A 570 -3.76 26.16 -2.24
CA LEU A 570 -4.98 26.18 -1.40
C LEU A 570 -5.12 27.51 -0.65
N ALA A 571 -4.02 28.09 -0.18
CA ALA A 571 -4.00 29.40 0.46
C ALA A 571 -4.16 30.57 -0.52
N ASP A 572 -3.68 30.41 -1.77
CA ASP A 572 -3.75 31.37 -2.88
C ASP A 572 -4.98 31.12 -3.79
N ALA A 573 -5.95 30.33 -3.33
CA ALA A 573 -7.12 29.88 -4.10
C ALA A 573 -8.06 31.01 -4.59
N SER A 574 -7.76 32.27 -4.28
CA SER A 574 -8.44 33.43 -4.86
C SER A 574 -7.65 34.14 -5.97
N ALA A 575 -6.35 33.87 -6.19
CA ALA A 575 -5.49 34.78 -6.97
C ALA A 575 -4.95 34.24 -8.31
N ARG A 576 -5.00 32.93 -8.59
CA ARG A 576 -4.46 32.37 -9.84
C ARG A 576 -5.51 31.58 -10.64
N PRO A 577 -6.19 32.22 -11.59
CA PRO A 577 -6.91 31.48 -12.62
C PRO A 577 -5.88 30.77 -13.53
N LEU A 578 -5.85 29.43 -13.48
CA LEU A 578 -4.88 28.55 -14.18
C LEU A 578 -4.62 28.95 -15.63
N PHE A 579 -5.65 29.49 -16.30
CA PHE A 579 -5.61 29.76 -17.73
C PHE A 579 -5.35 31.21 -18.08
N VAL A 580 -5.34 32.12 -17.10
CA VAL A 580 -5.04 33.52 -17.40
C VAL A 580 -3.58 33.63 -17.82
N ASN A 581 -2.62 33.11 -17.07
CA ASN A 581 -1.21 33.23 -17.49
C ASN A 581 -0.69 32.06 -18.35
N ALA A 582 -1.59 31.28 -18.95
CA ALA A 582 -1.18 30.16 -19.80
C ALA A 582 -0.39 30.66 -21.03
N PRO A 583 0.70 29.99 -21.40
CA PRO A 583 1.47 30.36 -22.58
C PRO A 583 0.57 30.34 -23.83
N THR A 584 0.65 31.39 -24.63
CA THR A 584 -0.19 31.58 -25.81
C THR A 584 0.51 31.13 -27.09
N LYS A 585 -0.27 30.75 -28.10
CA LYS A 585 0.15 30.64 -29.51
C LYS A 585 -0.65 31.63 -30.35
N ILE A 586 -0.09 32.00 -31.48
CA ILE A 586 -0.80 32.77 -32.50
C ILE A 586 -1.53 31.78 -33.40
N VAL A 587 -2.84 31.93 -33.53
CA VAL A 587 -3.64 31.17 -34.50
C VAL A 587 -4.08 32.10 -35.60
N ARG A 588 -3.86 31.66 -36.85
CA ARG A 588 -4.30 32.35 -38.07
C ARG A 588 -5.33 31.48 -38.78
N HIS A 589 -6.53 31.99 -39.02
CA HIS A 589 -7.58 31.29 -39.76
C HIS A 589 -8.48 32.32 -40.45
N LEU A 590 -8.77 32.14 -41.74
CA LEU A 590 -9.68 33.01 -42.52
C LEU A 590 -9.40 34.52 -42.37
N GLY A 591 -8.12 34.94 -42.41
CA GLY A 591 -7.72 36.35 -42.29
C GLY A 591 -7.76 36.94 -40.88
N LEU A 592 -8.09 36.14 -39.88
CA LEU A 592 -8.07 36.51 -38.47
C LEU A 592 -6.81 35.98 -37.79
N GLU A 593 -6.21 36.79 -36.93
CA GLU A 593 -5.10 36.42 -36.05
C GLU A 593 -5.50 36.64 -34.59
N ALA A 594 -5.34 35.63 -33.73
CA ALA A 594 -5.58 35.76 -32.30
C ALA A 594 -4.46 35.10 -31.48
N ARG A 595 -4.14 35.69 -30.32
CA ARG A 595 -3.32 35.02 -29.30
C ARG A 595 -4.25 34.21 -28.40
N VAL A 596 -4.11 32.89 -28.47
CA VAL A 596 -4.95 31.93 -27.76
C VAL A 596 -4.07 31.06 -26.88
N PRO A 597 -4.59 30.49 -25.77
CA PRO A 597 -3.83 29.52 -25.00
C PRO A 597 -3.33 28.37 -25.89
N ARG A 598 -2.08 27.94 -25.68
CA ARG A 598 -1.43 26.91 -26.51
C ARG A 598 -2.25 25.62 -26.61
N HIS A 599 -2.92 25.25 -25.53
CA HIS A 599 -3.70 24.02 -25.42
C HIS A 599 -5.04 24.09 -26.15
N TRP A 600 -5.56 25.27 -26.51
CA TRP A 600 -6.83 25.37 -27.25
C TRP A 600 -6.66 24.89 -28.70
N TYR A 601 -7.68 24.22 -29.22
CA TYR A 601 -7.71 23.73 -30.60
C TYR A 601 -8.92 24.30 -31.36
N ILE A 602 -8.84 24.26 -32.69
CA ILE A 602 -9.96 24.67 -33.56
C ILE A 602 -10.94 23.51 -33.64
N ALA A 603 -12.15 23.68 -33.09
CA ALA A 603 -13.16 22.64 -32.99
C ALA A 603 -14.00 22.48 -34.27
N ASP A 604 -14.31 23.59 -34.96
CA ASP A 604 -15.03 23.58 -36.24
C ASP A 604 -14.45 24.65 -37.18
N PRO A 605 -13.70 24.26 -38.23
CA PRO A 605 -13.09 25.21 -39.16
C PRO A 605 -14.09 25.80 -40.18
N ARG A 606 -15.34 25.31 -40.25
CA ARG A 606 -16.34 25.72 -41.26
C ARG A 606 -17.16 26.96 -40.86
N ARG A 607 -17.19 27.33 -39.57
CA ARG A 607 -18.03 28.42 -39.02
C ARG A 607 -17.22 29.57 -38.37
N GLY A 608 -16.04 29.87 -38.91
CA GLY A 608 -15.12 30.88 -38.36
C GLY A 608 -14.04 30.27 -37.45
N LEU A 609 -13.51 31.04 -36.49
CA LEU A 609 -12.50 30.55 -35.53
C LEU A 609 -13.19 30.05 -34.26
N ALA A 610 -13.64 28.79 -34.27
CA ALA A 610 -14.20 28.10 -33.12
C ALA A 610 -13.10 27.43 -32.30
N LEU A 611 -12.75 28.01 -31.15
CA LEU A 611 -11.76 27.50 -30.22
C LEU A 611 -12.42 26.80 -29.05
N GLN A 612 -11.85 25.68 -28.65
CA GLN A 612 -12.33 24.90 -27.52
C GLN A 612 -11.17 24.49 -26.61
N ASP A 613 -11.45 24.48 -25.32
CA ASP A 613 -10.53 23.96 -24.33
C ASP A 613 -10.60 22.41 -24.32
N PRO A 614 -9.50 21.69 -24.63
CA PRO A 614 -9.48 20.24 -24.55
C PRO A 614 -9.65 19.72 -23.11
N LEU A 615 -9.39 20.54 -22.09
CA LEU A 615 -9.56 20.19 -20.69
C LEU A 615 -11.02 20.20 -20.23
N LEU A 616 -11.89 20.95 -20.93
CA LEU A 616 -13.29 21.14 -20.57
C LEU A 616 -14.18 21.23 -21.83
N PRO A 617 -14.31 20.13 -22.59
CA PRO A 617 -15.02 20.15 -23.84
C PRO A 617 -16.50 20.56 -23.65
N GLY A 618 -16.96 21.53 -24.46
CA GLY A 618 -18.33 22.05 -24.43
C GLY A 618 -18.69 22.96 -23.26
N GLN A 619 -17.80 23.14 -22.27
CA GLN A 619 -18.04 24.05 -21.13
C GLN A 619 -17.42 25.44 -21.31
N ALA A 620 -16.40 25.53 -22.16
CA ALA A 620 -15.75 26.78 -22.56
C ALA A 620 -15.53 26.74 -24.08
N THR A 621 -16.46 27.32 -24.82
CA THR A 621 -16.35 27.49 -26.27
C THR A 621 -16.13 28.96 -26.57
N PHE A 622 -15.28 29.26 -27.56
CA PHE A 622 -15.09 30.60 -28.09
C PHE A 622 -15.25 30.57 -29.59
N THR A 623 -16.25 31.24 -30.12
CA THR A 623 -16.47 31.27 -31.57
C THR A 623 -16.33 32.68 -32.07
N ILE A 624 -15.49 32.88 -33.08
CA ILE A 624 -15.38 34.14 -33.80
C ILE A 624 -16.10 33.97 -35.12
N GLU A 625 -17.12 34.79 -35.33
CA GLU A 625 -17.89 34.82 -36.56
C GLU A 625 -17.12 35.57 -37.66
N ALA A 626 -17.42 35.26 -38.92
CA ALA A 626 -16.76 35.88 -40.06
C ALA A 626 -16.91 37.42 -40.00
N PRO A 627 -15.86 38.19 -40.33
CA PRO A 627 -15.93 39.65 -40.33
C PRO A 627 -17.05 40.13 -41.26
N GLN A 628 -17.94 40.97 -40.74
CA GLN A 628 -19.01 41.55 -41.55
C GLN A 628 -18.60 42.96 -41.98
N PRO A 629 -18.62 43.27 -43.29
CA PRO A 629 -18.51 44.64 -43.75
C PRO A 629 -19.80 45.39 -43.37
N LEU A 630 -19.61 46.56 -42.75
CA LEU A 630 -20.61 47.54 -42.29
C LEU A 630 -21.33 47.33 -40.94
N LEU A 631 -20.99 48.26 -40.04
CA LEU A 631 -21.92 49.20 -39.36
C LEU A 631 -21.12 50.52 -39.16
N ALA A 632 -20.88 51.28 -40.24
CA ALA A 632 -19.93 52.41 -40.24
C ALA A 632 -20.38 53.59 -39.36
N ASP A 633 -21.69 53.87 -39.28
CA ASP A 633 -22.20 55.14 -38.75
C ASP A 633 -22.73 55.07 -37.30
N LYS A 634 -22.76 53.89 -36.68
CA LYS A 634 -23.24 53.72 -35.29
C LYS A 634 -22.06 53.61 -34.31
N PRO A 635 -22.14 54.25 -33.13
CA PRO A 635 -21.12 54.07 -32.11
C PRO A 635 -21.09 52.61 -31.63
N LEU A 636 -19.89 52.08 -31.38
CA LEU A 636 -19.65 50.66 -31.09
C LEU A 636 -20.49 50.11 -29.91
N TRP A 637 -20.73 50.93 -28.88
CA TRP A 637 -21.57 50.54 -27.74
C TRP A 637 -23.01 50.25 -28.14
N ARG A 638 -23.55 50.99 -29.12
CA ARG A 638 -24.92 50.80 -29.61
C ARG A 638 -25.01 49.51 -30.42
N VAL A 639 -23.99 49.25 -31.24
CA VAL A 639 -23.88 47.98 -31.98
C VAL A 639 -23.83 46.78 -31.03
N ALA A 640 -22.99 46.85 -29.99
CA ALA A 640 -22.88 45.79 -28.99
C ALA A 640 -24.22 45.53 -28.25
N LEU A 641 -24.94 46.60 -27.89
CA LEU A 641 -26.23 46.49 -27.21
C LEU A 641 -27.31 45.87 -28.11
N GLU A 642 -27.41 46.30 -29.38
CA GLU A 642 -28.39 45.75 -30.33
C GLU A 642 -28.14 44.26 -30.60
N LEU A 643 -26.88 43.86 -30.81
CA LEU A 643 -26.52 42.45 -31.01
C LEU A 643 -26.87 41.60 -29.78
N ALA A 644 -26.60 42.13 -28.58
CA ALA A 644 -26.93 41.45 -27.34
C ALA A 644 -28.45 41.31 -27.12
N LYS A 645 -29.24 42.33 -27.50
CA LYS A 645 -30.71 42.27 -27.48
C LYS A 645 -31.26 41.26 -28.49
N ALA A 646 -30.75 41.27 -29.72
CA ALA A 646 -31.14 40.31 -30.74
C ALA A 646 -30.84 38.86 -30.30
N GLN A 647 -29.66 38.64 -29.69
CA GLN A 647 -29.30 37.34 -29.15
C GLN A 647 -30.19 36.94 -27.97
N LEU A 648 -30.51 37.88 -27.07
CA LEU A 648 -31.43 37.67 -25.95
C LEU A 648 -32.81 37.22 -26.43
N GLU A 649 -33.37 37.90 -27.42
CA GLU A 649 -34.66 37.53 -28.02
C GLU A 649 -34.59 36.16 -28.69
N GLY A 650 -33.49 35.87 -29.41
CA GLY A 650 -33.23 34.56 -30.01
C GLY A 650 -33.23 33.43 -28.96
N GLN A 651 -32.61 33.65 -27.79
CA GLN A 651 -32.63 32.68 -26.70
C GLN A 651 -34.03 32.50 -26.11
N ARG A 652 -34.78 33.60 -25.90
CA ARG A 652 -36.15 33.53 -25.34
C ARG A 652 -37.15 32.79 -26.23
N ARG A 653 -36.91 32.77 -27.55
CA ARG A 653 -37.72 32.02 -28.52
C ARG A 653 -37.49 30.51 -28.47
N GLN A 654 -36.39 30.04 -27.86
CA GLN A 654 -36.10 28.60 -27.75
C GLN A 654 -36.91 27.94 -26.62
N PRO A 655 -37.40 26.69 -26.81
CA PRO A 655 -38.12 25.96 -25.78
C PRO A 655 -37.28 25.79 -24.50
N GLY A 656 -37.81 26.20 -23.35
CA GLY A 656 -37.14 26.07 -22.04
C GLY A 656 -36.12 27.16 -21.69
N ARG A 657 -36.01 28.25 -22.46
CA ARG A 657 -35.03 29.35 -22.24
C ARG A 657 -35.67 30.74 -22.07
N ARG A 658 -36.93 30.80 -21.63
CA ARG A 658 -37.70 32.06 -21.49
C ARG A 658 -37.10 33.04 -20.47
N ASP A 659 -36.39 32.53 -19.46
CA ASP A 659 -35.80 33.33 -18.37
C ASP A 659 -34.43 33.95 -18.71
N ALA A 660 -34.04 33.97 -19.99
CA ALA A 660 -32.84 34.67 -20.41
C ALA A 660 -32.93 36.18 -20.10
N ARG A 661 -31.86 36.75 -19.55
CA ARG A 661 -31.72 38.18 -19.22
C ARG A 661 -30.31 38.71 -19.42
N LEU A 662 -30.21 40.00 -19.69
CA LEU A 662 -28.94 40.73 -19.63
C LEU A 662 -28.45 40.83 -18.19
N VAL A 663 -27.15 40.62 -17.98
CA VAL A 663 -26.50 40.79 -16.67
C VAL A 663 -26.02 42.23 -16.49
N GLU A 664 -25.57 42.85 -17.57
CA GLU A 664 -25.09 44.23 -17.63
C GLU A 664 -25.98 45.03 -18.59
N GLU A 665 -26.43 46.22 -18.19
CA GLU A 665 -27.27 47.11 -19.03
C GLU A 665 -26.44 47.95 -20.01
N GLN A 666 -25.14 48.09 -19.76
CA GLN A 666 -24.21 48.81 -20.62
C GLN A 666 -23.02 47.91 -21.00
N PRO A 667 -22.49 48.03 -22.24
CA PRO A 667 -21.31 47.28 -22.66
C PRO A 667 -20.07 47.68 -21.87
N ARG A 668 -19.30 46.68 -21.43
CA ARG A 668 -18.04 46.90 -20.71
C ARG A 668 -16.86 46.92 -21.68
N SER A 669 -15.98 47.91 -21.58
CA SER A 669 -14.73 47.92 -22.34
C SER A 669 -13.74 46.89 -21.78
N VAL A 670 -13.14 46.09 -22.66
CA VAL A 670 -12.16 45.04 -22.30
C VAL A 670 -10.81 45.21 -23.03
N GLY A 671 -10.68 46.27 -23.81
CA GLY A 671 -9.48 46.59 -24.59
C GLY A 671 -9.79 47.65 -25.65
N GLU A 672 -8.75 48.15 -26.32
CA GLU A 672 -8.90 49.17 -27.35
C GLU A 672 -9.77 48.65 -28.51
N GLY A 673 -10.90 49.32 -28.74
CA GLY A 673 -11.86 48.96 -29.78
C GLY A 673 -12.67 47.69 -29.52
N THR A 674 -12.64 47.12 -28.30
CA THR A 674 -13.36 45.89 -27.94
C THR A 674 -14.31 46.10 -26.75
N LEU A 675 -15.59 45.75 -26.93
CA LEU A 675 -16.63 45.79 -25.91
C LEU A 675 -17.16 44.38 -25.63
N ARG A 676 -17.61 44.15 -24.39
CA ARG A 676 -18.23 42.91 -23.94
C ARG A 676 -19.63 43.18 -23.39
N MET A 677 -20.54 42.25 -23.66
CA MET A 677 -21.87 42.13 -23.08
C MET A 677 -22.03 40.74 -22.46
N GLN A 678 -22.79 40.64 -21.37
CA GLN A 678 -23.04 39.36 -20.68
C GLN A 678 -24.53 39.08 -20.56
N LEU A 679 -24.93 37.87 -20.98
CA LEU A 679 -26.27 37.33 -20.81
C LEU A 679 -26.23 36.17 -19.82
N ARG A 680 -27.28 36.06 -19.01
CA ARG A 680 -27.58 34.91 -18.16
C ARG A 680 -28.77 34.18 -18.75
N VAL A 681 -28.58 32.92 -19.11
CA VAL A 681 -29.59 32.06 -19.73
C VAL A 681 -29.85 30.87 -18.81
N LEU A 682 -31.11 30.58 -18.52
CA LEU A 682 -31.51 29.33 -17.85
C LEU A 682 -31.86 28.31 -18.94
N ASP A 683 -31.19 27.17 -18.96
CA ASP A 683 -31.36 26.12 -19.95
C ASP A 683 -31.44 24.76 -19.25
N ARG A 684 -32.61 24.10 -19.30
CA ARG A 684 -32.85 22.78 -18.68
C ARG A 684 -32.36 22.71 -17.22
N ASP A 685 -32.80 23.66 -16.40
CA ASP A 685 -32.43 23.83 -14.98
C ASP A 685 -30.94 24.16 -14.70
N GLN A 686 -30.15 24.43 -15.74
CA GLN A 686 -28.79 24.92 -15.60
C GLN A 686 -28.66 26.38 -16.04
N VAL A 687 -28.12 27.21 -15.14
CA VAL A 687 -27.72 28.57 -15.51
C VAL A 687 -26.48 28.49 -16.39
N ARG A 688 -26.45 29.26 -17.48
CA ARG A 688 -25.28 29.49 -18.33
C ARG A 688 -25.07 30.98 -18.54
N HIS A 689 -23.82 31.37 -18.68
CA HIS A 689 -23.43 32.72 -19.07
C HIS A 689 -22.99 32.71 -20.53
N GLN A 690 -23.58 33.60 -21.33
CA GLN A 690 -23.15 33.86 -22.69
C GLN A 690 -22.46 35.22 -22.71
N LEU A 691 -21.20 35.24 -23.14
CA LEU A 691 -20.42 36.46 -23.32
C LEU A 691 -20.43 36.80 -24.80
N ILE A 692 -20.73 38.04 -25.12
CA ILE A 692 -20.73 38.58 -26.48
C ILE A 692 -19.67 39.65 -26.53
N TYR A 693 -18.68 39.46 -27.39
CA TYR A 693 -17.63 40.45 -27.65
C TYR A 693 -17.84 41.05 -29.01
N VAL A 694 -17.65 42.36 -29.10
CA VAL A 694 -17.72 43.12 -30.34
C VAL A 694 -16.46 43.95 -30.45
N ARG A 695 -15.75 43.79 -31.57
CA ARG A 695 -14.52 44.53 -31.85
C ARG A 695 -14.62 45.27 -33.17
N LYS A 696 -14.23 46.53 -33.18
CA LYS A 696 -14.10 47.34 -34.41
C LYS A 696 -12.63 47.56 -34.74
N GLN A 697 -12.24 47.26 -35.98
CA GLN A 697 -10.90 47.56 -36.51
C GLN A 697 -11.06 48.12 -37.94
N GLY A 698 -10.84 49.42 -38.12
CA GLY A 698 -11.24 50.11 -39.36
C GLY A 698 -12.76 50.05 -39.57
N ASP A 699 -13.17 49.68 -40.78
CA ASP A 699 -14.59 49.54 -41.17
C ASP A 699 -15.16 48.13 -40.96
N VAL A 700 -14.40 47.25 -40.31
CA VAL A 700 -14.77 45.86 -40.09
C VAL A 700 -15.18 45.63 -38.65
N LEU A 701 -16.31 44.94 -38.49
CA LEU A 701 -16.83 44.48 -37.21
C LEU A 701 -16.55 42.98 -37.03
N MET A 702 -16.03 42.61 -35.88
CA MET A 702 -15.84 41.21 -35.48
C MET A 702 -16.72 40.90 -34.27
N GLN A 703 -17.46 39.82 -34.34
CA GLN A 703 -18.34 39.33 -33.27
C GLN A 703 -17.82 38.00 -32.74
N MET A 704 -17.84 37.86 -31.42
CA MET A 704 -17.29 36.68 -30.75
C MET A 704 -18.23 36.25 -29.63
N HIS A 705 -18.44 34.95 -29.49
CA HIS A 705 -19.31 34.38 -28.48
C HIS A 705 -18.55 33.40 -27.59
N ALA A 706 -18.76 33.51 -26.28
CA ALA A 706 -18.33 32.51 -25.33
C ALA A 706 -19.51 31.97 -24.52
N VAL A 707 -19.55 30.67 -24.29
CA VAL A 707 -20.57 30.03 -23.44
C VAL A 707 -19.89 29.36 -22.25
N LEU A 708 -20.37 29.67 -21.04
CA LEU A 708 -19.77 29.24 -19.77
C LEU A 708 -20.84 28.80 -18.77
N THR A 709 -20.46 27.93 -17.84
CA THR A 709 -21.24 27.65 -16.63
C THR A 709 -20.88 28.65 -15.52
N PRO A 710 -21.78 28.94 -14.56
CA PRO A 710 -21.54 29.86 -13.44
C PRO A 710 -20.29 29.51 -12.64
N ALA A 711 -20.05 28.22 -12.42
CA ALA A 711 -18.90 27.71 -11.68
C ALA A 711 -17.54 28.01 -12.34
N ARG A 712 -17.51 28.34 -13.63
CA ARG A 712 -16.28 28.58 -14.41
C ARG A 712 -16.16 30.02 -14.91
N LEU A 713 -17.19 30.84 -14.71
CA LEU A 713 -17.26 32.19 -15.24
C LEU A 713 -16.07 33.04 -14.77
N GLN A 714 -15.80 33.09 -13.47
CA GLN A 714 -14.75 33.95 -12.91
C GLN A 714 -13.35 33.57 -13.38
N ASP A 715 -13.08 32.27 -13.58
CA ASP A 715 -11.76 31.79 -13.99
C ASP A 715 -11.46 32.05 -15.48
N TYR A 716 -12.49 31.94 -16.34
CA TYR A 716 -12.33 32.07 -17.79
C TYR A 716 -12.62 33.47 -18.32
N LEU A 717 -13.33 34.31 -17.58
CA LEU A 717 -13.70 35.66 -18.03
C LEU A 717 -12.46 36.52 -18.40
N PRO A 718 -11.41 36.63 -17.57
CA PRO A 718 -10.22 37.42 -17.93
C PRO A 718 -9.40 36.79 -19.06
N LEU A 719 -9.56 35.49 -19.30
CA LEU A 719 -8.95 34.82 -20.44
C LEU A 719 -9.65 35.21 -21.74
N PHE A 720 -10.98 35.09 -21.81
CA PHE A 720 -11.72 35.48 -23.00
C PHE A 720 -11.58 36.97 -23.32
N ASP A 721 -11.57 37.84 -22.29
CA ASP A 721 -11.30 39.27 -22.45
C ASP A 721 -9.97 39.51 -23.19
N ARG A 722 -8.90 38.79 -22.80
CA ARG A 722 -7.58 38.92 -23.44
C ARG A 722 -7.49 38.29 -24.81
N VAL A 723 -8.14 37.15 -25.05
CA VAL A 723 -8.24 36.56 -26.40
C VAL A 723 -8.95 37.54 -27.33
N ALA A 724 -10.07 38.14 -26.88
CA ALA A 724 -10.80 39.16 -27.61
C ALA A 724 -10.00 40.43 -27.87
N ALA A 725 -9.28 40.92 -26.87
CA ALA A 725 -8.37 42.06 -26.99
C ALA A 725 -7.15 41.77 -27.89
N SER A 726 -6.80 40.50 -28.13
CA SER A 726 -5.69 40.13 -29.02
C SER A 726 -6.07 39.96 -30.50
N LEU A 727 -7.36 39.83 -30.80
CA LEU A 727 -7.84 39.54 -32.16
C LEU A 727 -7.52 40.69 -33.12
N ARG A 728 -6.95 40.37 -34.27
CA ARG A 728 -6.60 41.33 -35.33
C ARG A 728 -6.93 40.77 -36.70
N LEU A 729 -7.36 41.66 -37.60
CA LEU A 729 -7.40 41.36 -39.03
C LEU A 729 -5.98 41.42 -39.61
N VAL A 730 -5.61 40.41 -40.38
CA VAL A 730 -4.32 40.36 -41.08
C VAL A 730 -4.60 40.23 -42.57
N ARG A 731 -3.90 41.01 -43.40
CA ARG A 731 -3.97 40.85 -44.86
C ARG A 731 -3.57 39.41 -45.20
N VAL A 732 -4.51 38.67 -45.78
CA VAL A 732 -4.25 37.33 -46.30
C VAL A 732 -3.28 37.48 -47.47
N GLY A 733 -2.02 37.11 -47.25
CA GLY A 733 -1.09 36.89 -48.36
C GLY A 733 -1.65 35.74 -49.22
N SER A 734 -1.92 36.04 -50.49
CA SER A 734 -2.29 35.12 -51.59
C SER A 734 -2.65 33.69 -51.17
N LEU A 735 -3.91 33.45 -50.79
CA LEU A 735 -4.45 32.09 -50.82
C LEU A 735 -4.55 31.64 -52.29
N PRO A 736 -4.22 30.37 -52.63
CA PRO A 736 -4.34 29.87 -53.99
C PRO A 736 -5.79 30.03 -54.47
N SER A 737 -5.96 30.61 -55.65
CA SER A 737 -7.20 31.09 -56.26
C SER A 737 -8.25 30.01 -56.61
N GLY A 738 -8.18 28.83 -56.00
CA GLY A 738 -9.09 27.70 -56.25
C GLY A 738 -9.55 26.93 -55.02
N SER A 739 -9.17 27.32 -53.80
CA SER A 739 -9.66 26.63 -52.60
C SER A 739 -11.03 27.18 -52.17
N ALA A 740 -11.88 26.31 -51.59
CA ALA A 740 -13.15 26.72 -50.98
C ALA A 740 -12.98 27.83 -49.91
N GLN A 741 -11.76 28.00 -49.38
CA GLN A 741 -11.37 29.07 -48.45
C GLN A 741 -11.16 30.43 -49.16
N GLY A 742 -10.80 30.45 -50.44
CA GLY A 742 -10.64 31.67 -51.23
C GLY A 742 -11.98 32.30 -51.66
N GLN A 743 -13.05 31.52 -51.75
CA GLN A 743 -14.41 32.02 -52.01
C GLN A 743 -15.11 32.58 -50.77
N LEU A 744 -14.73 32.14 -49.56
CA LEU A 744 -15.25 32.64 -48.28
C LEU A 744 -14.56 33.94 -47.81
N ALA A 745 -13.40 34.26 -48.37
CA ALA A 745 -12.64 35.47 -48.09
C ALA A 745 -12.94 36.63 -49.07
N ARG A 746 -13.67 36.37 -50.16
CA ARG A 746 -14.31 37.38 -51.02
C ARG A 746 -15.74 37.58 -50.53
#